data_AF-A0A139D3L0-F1
#
_entry.id   AF-A0A139D3L0-F1
#
_cell.length_a   1.000
_cell.length_b   1.000
_cell.length_c   1.000
_cell.angle_alpha   90.00
_cell.angle_beta   90.00
_cell.angle_gamma   90.00
#
_symmetry.space_group_name_H-M   'P 1'
#
loop_
_entity.id
_entity.type
_entity.pdbx_description
1 polymer ?
#
loop_
_entity_poly.entity_id
_entity_poly.type
_entity_poly.pdbx_seq_one_letter_code
_entity_poly.pdbx_strand_id
1 'polypeptide(L)'
;MQDIVKNGLNLFKYLEEVIRLSYKVTYNVDNYNNLLLYEYQFQSEEFITIEKETELSPPVITIKRPDEPERPEIPEILKGWIEFEENDKYILPTKINKKSVVNETGEEEEIYFSDEDQRIESYQKYVNKLENWLEEIEPVLKIRDIYNKLFQERKALDYQDNIEFVVGYGLMQWQKDNSFLNYPVITHNMTINYDGKSNEIKITYPDDASWMLQDEQLSEFTSMSERESIKKVFNELVSSDPTEEGFLDLLYFLKGLAPGAEVKKIDKLDSAKISQDLKIFDGWLLFTRKKTIVEQIKDIDEFKKEIKNASAIDNPILEQILTPPEDKKIDHSQIDTHTEWDSTLDKKVLFPKKINQEQVRILDYLQQSQGVVVQGPPGTGKSHTIANLVSHFVASGKRVLVTSEKEQALRVLSDMLPDAVEKLSMTVLSNDDDRIKRLERVIDNITNIVSNSSEAQLFEKRSNLEKSFEHKRKKLESIKADMKKLSNADKAVFIEPMDKELYPADAQRFVKNEEHKYQWFNDFPAYEIEEKRTKFEEIIKLHSTNIPSAESLSEALKIRKDIEDNLEDLVNYKLPDLNQIITKAEFEKIAENKYEIAKKEADINKYFEGLELKNNLDDLKEAYNFTQEVNEIYSDIEESWALEFIENNKKEMDNIEKSLKEINELNNKMQKEAEKLSFTDNIELNDKYDYESYQKFIDQALERVDNDKNPWNTLSLFGLLDKGQKEAIKSVRLNQELPETKEGWEKIKAYIESKIIQKELIVKWDNFAANFIDNNLPEIKIEDKAKKVNSIINKIVNAFNYNKSLKNQLKMKLNKVIYGSGKIILNNLEKEFTNI
;
A
#
# COMPACT_ATOMS: atom_id res chain seq x y z
N MET A 1 30.00 43.22 14.72
CA MET A 1 30.93 42.19 14.20
C MET A 1 31.33 41.16 15.26
N GLN A 2 32.00 41.53 16.37
CA GLN A 2 32.36 40.55 17.42
C GLN A 2 31.15 39.84 18.05
N ASP A 3 30.03 40.55 18.27
CA ASP A 3 28.79 39.93 18.76
C ASP A 3 28.15 38.98 17.74
N ILE A 4 28.26 39.27 16.44
CA ILE A 4 27.74 38.42 15.36
C ILE A 4 28.55 37.12 15.28
N VAL A 5 29.89 37.20 15.33
CA VAL A 5 30.78 36.02 15.41
C VAL A 5 30.39 35.16 16.61
N LYS A 6 30.25 35.78 17.78
CA LYS A 6 29.92 35.08 19.04
C LYS A 6 28.55 34.42 18.97
N ASN A 7 27.53 35.12 18.47
CA ASN A 7 26.17 34.58 18.32
C ASN A 7 26.14 33.45 17.29
N GLY A 8 26.86 33.59 16.17
CA GLY A 8 27.04 32.53 15.18
C GLY A 8 27.64 31.26 15.76
N LEU A 9 28.76 31.39 16.48
CA LEU A 9 29.39 30.24 17.13
C LEU A 9 28.48 29.59 18.18
N ASN A 10 27.71 30.38 18.93
CA ASN A 10 26.75 29.84 19.89
C ASN A 10 25.60 29.10 19.20
N LEU A 11 25.07 29.62 18.09
CA LEU A 11 24.01 28.97 17.33
C LEU A 11 24.48 27.63 16.76
N PHE A 12 25.62 27.61 16.08
CA PHE A 12 26.15 26.38 15.50
C PHE A 12 26.58 25.36 16.56
N LYS A 13 27.07 25.82 17.73
CA LYS A 13 27.31 24.94 18.87
C LYS A 13 26.00 24.35 19.41
N TYR A 14 24.95 25.15 19.53
CA TYR A 14 23.64 24.66 19.95
C TYR A 14 23.09 23.62 18.96
N LEU A 15 23.18 23.88 17.64
CA LEU A 15 22.77 22.94 16.60
C LEU A 15 23.54 21.62 16.68
N GLU A 16 24.85 21.68 16.89
CA GLU A 16 25.68 20.48 17.10
C GLU A 16 25.18 19.63 18.28
N GLU A 17 24.95 20.26 19.44
CA GLU A 17 24.45 19.56 20.63
C GLU A 17 23.04 18.97 20.40
N VAL A 18 22.16 19.69 19.72
CA VAL A 18 20.81 19.18 19.36
C VAL A 18 20.91 17.96 18.46
N ILE A 19 21.77 18.00 17.45
CA ILE A 19 21.99 16.87 16.54
C ILE A 19 22.54 15.66 17.31
N ARG A 20 23.57 15.87 18.14
CA ARG A 20 24.17 14.82 18.97
C ARG A 20 23.17 14.18 19.95
N LEU A 21 22.30 14.98 20.58
CA LEU A 21 21.26 14.48 21.49
C LEU A 21 20.19 13.64 20.77
N SER A 22 19.93 13.93 19.50
CA SER A 22 18.92 13.21 18.71
C SER A 22 19.42 11.86 18.17
N TYR A 23 20.74 11.63 18.19
CA TYR A 23 21.36 10.45 17.59
C TYR A 23 21.61 9.36 18.63
N LYS A 24 21.12 8.15 18.35
CA LYS A 24 21.40 6.96 19.14
C LYS A 24 22.49 6.15 18.45
N VAL A 25 23.65 6.04 19.08
CA VAL A 25 24.77 5.26 18.55
C VAL A 25 24.38 3.79 18.48
N THR A 26 24.66 3.16 17.33
CA THR A 26 24.47 1.73 17.11
C THR A 26 25.81 1.03 17.18
N TYR A 27 25.93 0.07 18.10
CA TYR A 27 27.17 -0.68 18.35
C TYR A 27 27.19 -2.05 17.68
N ASN A 28 26.09 -2.48 17.06
CA ASN A 28 25.97 -3.76 16.38
C ASN A 28 25.52 -3.57 14.93
N VAL A 29 26.35 -3.97 13.98
CA VAL A 29 26.02 -3.95 12.56
C VAL A 29 24.90 -4.95 12.23
N ASP A 30 24.76 -6.04 13.00
CA ASP A 30 23.69 -7.03 12.79
C ASP A 30 22.30 -6.49 13.11
N ASN A 31 22.19 -5.35 13.81
CA ASN A 31 20.90 -4.70 14.05
C ASN A 31 20.33 -4.06 12.77
N TYR A 32 21.12 -3.96 11.70
CA TYR A 32 20.66 -3.51 10.39
C TYR A 32 20.12 -4.70 9.61
N ASN A 33 18.81 -4.94 9.71
CA ASN A 33 18.17 -6.15 9.18
C ASN A 33 17.96 -6.20 7.66
N ASN A 34 18.25 -5.12 6.94
CA ASN A 34 17.89 -5.00 5.52
C ASN A 34 18.96 -5.62 4.60
N LEU A 35 20.23 -5.27 4.83
CA LEU A 35 21.35 -5.78 4.04
C LEU A 35 22.64 -5.82 4.85
N LEU A 36 23.25 -6.99 4.90
CA LEU A 36 24.57 -7.23 5.46
C LEU A 36 25.25 -8.32 4.62
N LEU A 37 26.28 -7.93 3.89
CA LEU A 37 27.07 -8.82 3.03
C LEU A 37 28.54 -8.68 3.40
N TYR A 38 29.24 -9.80 3.50
CA TYR A 38 30.66 -9.86 3.85
C TYR A 38 31.50 -10.20 2.63
N GLU A 39 32.75 -9.74 2.62
CA GLU A 39 33.73 -9.98 1.56
C GLU A 39 33.80 -11.45 1.11
N TYR A 40 33.82 -12.42 2.04
CA TYR A 40 33.93 -13.85 1.71
C TYR A 40 32.74 -14.41 0.91
N GLN A 41 31.62 -13.68 0.81
CA GLN A 41 30.47 -14.11 0.01
C GLN A 41 30.67 -13.81 -1.49
N PHE A 42 31.70 -13.03 -1.87
CA PHE A 42 31.99 -12.59 -3.22
C PHE A 42 33.14 -13.37 -3.89
N GLN A 43 33.11 -14.70 -3.80
CA GLN A 43 34.21 -15.58 -4.26
C GLN A 43 34.10 -16.07 -5.72
N SER A 44 33.09 -15.64 -6.48
CA SER A 44 32.85 -16.15 -7.84
C SER A 44 33.43 -15.23 -8.92
N GLU A 45 34.58 -15.59 -9.49
CA GLU A 45 35.23 -14.80 -10.56
C GLU A 45 34.43 -14.76 -11.88
N GLU A 46 33.51 -15.71 -12.10
CA GLU A 46 32.71 -15.78 -13.33
C GLU A 46 31.59 -14.73 -13.38
N PHE A 47 30.92 -14.50 -12.24
CA PHE A 47 29.74 -13.64 -12.17
C PHE A 47 29.97 -12.38 -11.35
N ILE A 48 31.04 -12.33 -10.57
CA ILE A 48 31.41 -11.19 -9.73
C ILE A 48 32.80 -10.74 -10.14
N THR A 49 32.90 -9.49 -10.57
CA THR A 49 34.17 -8.81 -10.79
C THR A 49 34.35 -7.78 -9.69
N ILE A 50 35.48 -7.85 -9.00
CA ILE A 50 35.87 -6.86 -7.99
C ILE A 50 37.09 -6.12 -8.55
N GLU A 51 36.89 -4.86 -8.88
CA GLU A 51 37.94 -3.95 -9.30
C GLU A 51 38.30 -3.02 -8.15
N LYS A 52 39.57 -2.66 -8.06
CA LYS A 52 40.07 -1.64 -7.14
C LYS A 52 40.90 -0.68 -7.99
N GLU A 53 40.50 0.60 -8.09
CA GLU A 53 41.22 1.60 -8.91
C GLU A 53 42.65 1.81 -8.39
N THR A 54 42.79 1.86 -7.07
CA THR A 54 44.03 1.66 -6.33
C THR A 54 43.83 0.51 -5.35
N GLU A 55 44.90 -0.10 -4.82
CA GLU A 55 44.79 -0.73 -3.49
C GLU A 55 44.05 0.30 -2.59
N LEU A 56 43.11 0.01 -1.70
CA LEU A 56 42.36 1.02 -0.89
C LEU A 56 41.29 1.91 -1.52
N SER A 57 41.12 1.93 -2.84
CA SER A 57 39.80 2.30 -3.34
C SER A 57 38.78 1.35 -2.71
N PRO A 58 37.62 1.84 -2.25
CA PRO A 58 36.51 0.97 -1.91
C PRO A 58 36.27 -0.03 -3.06
N PRO A 59 35.88 -1.27 -2.78
CA PRO A 59 35.75 -2.27 -3.84
C PRO A 59 34.66 -1.85 -4.84
N VAL A 60 35.03 -1.75 -6.12
CA VAL A 60 34.07 -1.58 -7.22
C VAL A 60 33.61 -2.97 -7.64
N ILE A 61 32.36 -3.30 -7.34
CA ILE A 61 31.86 -4.67 -7.51
C ILE A 61 30.84 -4.69 -8.63
N THR A 62 31.09 -5.49 -9.66
CA THR A 62 30.13 -5.76 -10.72
C THR A 62 29.60 -7.16 -10.56
N ILE A 63 28.28 -7.31 -10.45
CA ILE A 63 27.60 -8.59 -10.28
C ILE A 63 26.66 -8.79 -11.45
N LYS A 64 26.92 -9.84 -12.22
CA LYS A 64 26.04 -10.29 -13.28
C LYS A 64 25.11 -11.36 -12.75
N ARG A 65 23.82 -11.25 -13.06
CA ARG A 65 22.86 -12.30 -12.68
C ARG A 65 23.15 -13.58 -13.48
N PRO A 66 23.48 -14.71 -12.84
CA PRO A 66 23.71 -15.97 -13.54
C PRO A 66 22.38 -16.59 -13.99
N ASP A 67 22.41 -17.24 -15.15
CA ASP A 67 21.31 -18.09 -15.62
C ASP A 67 21.34 -19.44 -14.89
N GLU A 68 20.16 -20.03 -14.70
CA GLU A 68 20.07 -21.37 -14.08
C GLU A 68 20.46 -22.42 -15.13
N PRO A 69 21.48 -23.28 -14.90
CA PRO A 69 21.79 -24.39 -15.79
C PRO A 69 20.60 -25.32 -15.97
N GLU A 70 20.45 -25.87 -17.17
CA GLU A 70 19.33 -26.76 -17.48
C GLU A 70 19.32 -27.99 -16.59
N ARG A 71 18.17 -28.21 -15.93
CA ARG A 71 17.99 -29.36 -15.06
C ARG A 71 17.93 -30.65 -15.88
N PRO A 72 18.57 -31.74 -15.43
CA PRO A 72 18.42 -33.05 -16.07
C PRO A 72 16.94 -33.48 -16.17
N GLU A 73 16.50 -33.82 -17.37
CA GLU A 73 15.14 -34.33 -17.61
C GLU A 73 14.90 -35.66 -16.92
N ILE A 74 13.68 -35.85 -16.40
CA ILE A 74 13.25 -37.11 -15.79
C ILE A 74 13.05 -38.16 -16.91
N PRO A 75 13.79 -39.28 -16.89
CA PRO A 75 13.57 -40.39 -17.83
C PRO A 75 12.11 -40.88 -17.78
N GLU A 76 11.52 -41.20 -18.95
CA GLU A 76 10.12 -41.66 -19.06
C GLU A 76 9.81 -42.84 -18.11
N ILE A 77 10.73 -43.80 -17.97
CA ILE A 77 10.59 -44.98 -17.10
C ILE A 77 10.49 -44.62 -15.60
N LEU A 78 10.95 -43.42 -15.21
CA LEU A 78 10.91 -42.92 -13.84
C LEU A 78 9.73 -41.97 -13.60
N LYS A 79 8.99 -41.55 -14.64
CA LYS A 79 7.86 -40.63 -14.46
C LYS A 79 6.79 -41.23 -13.55
N GLY A 80 6.40 -40.44 -12.55
CA GLY A 80 5.49 -40.82 -11.49
C GLY A 80 6.06 -41.81 -10.47
N TRP A 81 7.30 -42.31 -10.61
CA TRP A 81 7.97 -43.20 -9.63
C TRP A 81 8.91 -42.45 -8.68
N ILE A 82 9.12 -41.18 -8.96
CA ILE A 82 9.91 -40.25 -8.16
C ILE A 82 9.07 -39.00 -7.88
N GLU A 83 9.16 -38.47 -6.68
CA GLU A 83 8.47 -37.26 -6.23
C GLU A 83 9.48 -36.28 -5.64
N PHE A 84 9.21 -34.99 -5.77
CA PHE A 84 9.99 -33.95 -5.09
C PHE A 84 9.15 -33.41 -3.93
N GLU A 85 9.78 -33.01 -2.82
CA GLU A 85 9.05 -32.29 -1.77
C GLU A 85 8.41 -31.02 -2.37
N GLU A 86 7.24 -30.64 -1.85
CA GLU A 86 6.45 -29.55 -2.41
C GLU A 86 7.28 -28.27 -2.56
N ASN A 87 7.38 -27.79 -3.81
CA ASN A 87 8.02 -26.53 -4.21
C ASN A 87 9.55 -26.46 -4.13
N ASP A 88 10.27 -27.53 -3.76
CA ASP A 88 11.73 -27.51 -3.79
C ASP A 88 12.30 -28.36 -4.94
N LYS A 89 12.67 -27.68 -6.03
CA LYS A 89 13.30 -28.30 -7.20
C LYS A 89 14.81 -28.53 -7.03
N TYR A 90 15.40 -28.11 -5.92
CA TYR A 90 16.85 -28.14 -5.64
C TYR A 90 17.24 -29.20 -4.62
N ILE A 91 16.40 -30.23 -4.46
CA ILE A 91 16.68 -31.41 -3.64
C ILE A 91 16.59 -32.69 -4.46
N LEU A 92 17.13 -33.77 -3.90
CA LEU A 92 16.98 -35.11 -4.47
C LEU A 92 15.52 -35.58 -4.35
N PRO A 93 15.01 -36.32 -5.36
CA PRO A 93 13.67 -36.84 -5.31
C PRO A 93 13.55 -38.00 -4.31
N THR A 94 12.37 -38.13 -3.73
CA THR A 94 11.94 -39.29 -2.95
C THR A 94 11.49 -40.40 -3.91
N LYS A 95 11.99 -41.62 -3.69
CA LYS A 95 11.65 -42.80 -4.46
C LYS A 95 10.33 -43.42 -3.98
N ILE A 96 9.40 -43.66 -4.90
CA ILE A 96 8.17 -44.43 -4.63
C ILE A 96 8.47 -45.92 -4.79
N ASN A 97 8.31 -46.71 -3.74
CA ASN A 97 8.69 -48.13 -3.75
C ASN A 97 7.64 -49.05 -4.39
N LYS A 98 6.35 -48.69 -4.34
CA LYS A 98 5.24 -49.48 -4.89
C LYS A 98 4.10 -48.58 -5.38
N LYS A 99 3.33 -49.07 -6.35
CA LYS A 99 2.11 -48.43 -6.87
C LYS A 99 1.04 -49.48 -7.11
N SER A 100 -0.22 -49.12 -6.88
CA SER A 100 -1.37 -49.93 -7.29
C SER A 100 -1.81 -49.52 -8.69
N VAL A 101 -1.95 -50.50 -9.59
CA VAL A 101 -2.41 -50.30 -10.97
C VAL A 101 -3.55 -51.27 -11.25
N VAL A 102 -4.61 -50.79 -11.90
CA VAL A 102 -5.76 -51.61 -12.25
C VAL A 102 -5.44 -52.35 -13.56
N ASN A 103 -5.48 -53.68 -13.52
CA ASN A 103 -5.21 -54.51 -14.70
C ASN A 103 -6.43 -54.56 -15.66
N GLU A 104 -6.26 -55.16 -16.83
CA GLU A 104 -7.32 -55.22 -17.88
C GLU A 104 -8.60 -55.92 -17.42
N THR A 105 -8.55 -56.69 -16.33
CA THR A 105 -9.69 -57.38 -15.71
C THR A 105 -10.39 -56.57 -14.62
N GLY A 106 -9.88 -55.39 -14.27
CA GLY A 106 -10.45 -54.52 -13.23
C GLY A 106 -10.01 -54.87 -11.80
N GLU A 107 -8.99 -55.73 -11.63
CA GLU A 107 -8.40 -56.06 -10.34
C GLU A 107 -7.19 -55.14 -10.06
N GLU A 108 -7.03 -54.72 -8.80
CA GLU A 108 -5.86 -53.95 -8.38
C GLU A 108 -4.64 -54.86 -8.24
N GLU A 109 -3.59 -54.55 -8.99
CA GLU A 109 -2.31 -55.24 -8.94
C GLU A 109 -1.24 -54.28 -8.42
N GLU A 110 -0.47 -54.72 -7.42
CA GLU A 110 0.67 -53.95 -6.90
C GLU A 110 1.89 -54.19 -7.79
N ILE A 111 2.40 -53.12 -8.39
CA ILE A 111 3.70 -53.12 -9.05
C ILE A 111 4.74 -52.45 -8.15
N TYR A 112 5.90 -53.07 -8.03
CA TYR A 112 7.02 -52.59 -7.26
C TYR A 112 8.01 -51.86 -8.17
N PHE A 113 8.74 -50.91 -7.58
CA PHE A 113 9.82 -50.23 -8.27
C PHE A 113 10.90 -51.21 -8.74
N SER A 114 11.12 -52.27 -7.95
CA SER A 114 12.13 -53.31 -8.18
C SER A 114 11.75 -54.36 -9.22
N ASP A 115 10.52 -54.34 -9.74
CA ASP A 115 10.06 -55.35 -10.72
C ASP A 115 10.75 -55.21 -12.09
N GLU A 116 11.43 -54.09 -12.33
CA GLU A 116 12.10 -53.79 -13.58
C GLU A 116 13.54 -53.29 -13.32
N ASP A 117 14.54 -54.14 -13.61
CA ASP A 117 15.96 -53.82 -13.41
C ASP A 117 16.39 -52.52 -14.14
N GLN A 118 15.81 -52.28 -15.31
CA GLN A 118 16.06 -51.08 -16.12
C GLN A 118 15.63 -49.79 -15.41
N ARG A 119 14.64 -49.86 -14.51
CA ARG A 119 14.17 -48.73 -13.69
C ARG A 119 15.15 -48.41 -12.58
N ILE A 120 15.73 -49.42 -11.94
CA ILE A 120 16.76 -49.27 -10.90
C ILE A 120 18.02 -48.62 -11.50
N GLU A 121 18.48 -49.11 -12.64
CA GLU A 121 19.66 -48.55 -13.32
C GLU A 121 19.43 -47.11 -13.80
N SER A 122 18.25 -46.83 -14.35
CA SER A 122 17.88 -45.48 -14.80
C SER A 122 17.81 -44.49 -13.63
N TYR A 123 17.32 -44.92 -12.46
CA TYR A 123 17.27 -44.09 -11.26
C TYR A 123 18.66 -43.75 -10.74
N GLN A 124 19.56 -44.72 -10.64
CA GLN A 124 20.94 -44.46 -10.23
C GLN A 124 21.64 -43.48 -11.19
N LYS A 125 21.47 -43.66 -12.50
CA LYS A 125 22.01 -42.72 -13.51
C LYS A 125 21.41 -41.32 -13.39
N TYR A 126 20.11 -41.22 -13.13
CA TYR A 126 19.42 -39.95 -12.97
C TYR A 126 19.86 -39.22 -11.70
N VAL A 127 19.93 -39.91 -10.56
CA VAL A 127 20.40 -39.35 -9.28
C VAL A 127 21.83 -38.82 -9.42
N ASN A 128 22.76 -39.60 -9.99
CA ASN A 128 24.13 -39.10 -10.20
C ASN A 128 24.18 -37.85 -11.09
N LYS A 129 23.37 -37.78 -12.15
CA LYS A 129 23.28 -36.57 -12.98
C LYS A 129 22.70 -35.39 -12.22
N LEU A 130 21.71 -35.63 -11.37
CA LEU A 130 21.06 -34.61 -10.57
C LEU A 130 21.99 -34.12 -9.44
N GLU A 131 22.76 -34.99 -8.80
CA GLU A 131 23.79 -34.63 -7.81
C GLU A 131 24.84 -33.70 -8.42
N ASN A 132 25.38 -34.05 -9.59
CA ASN A 132 26.31 -33.17 -10.30
C ASN A 132 25.68 -31.80 -10.62
N TRP A 133 24.41 -31.79 -11.07
CA TRP A 133 23.70 -30.53 -11.32
C TRP A 133 23.44 -29.74 -10.02
N LEU A 134 23.20 -30.41 -8.89
CA LEU A 134 23.04 -29.78 -7.58
C LEU A 134 24.34 -29.13 -7.09
N GLU A 135 25.49 -29.76 -7.35
CA GLU A 135 26.80 -29.15 -7.08
C GLU A 135 27.06 -27.93 -7.96
N GLU A 136 26.61 -27.95 -9.23
CA GLU A 136 26.73 -26.81 -10.15
C GLU A 136 25.76 -25.65 -9.82
N ILE A 137 24.54 -25.94 -9.35
CA ILE A 137 23.51 -24.91 -9.09
C ILE A 137 23.70 -24.20 -7.73
N GLU A 138 24.30 -24.85 -6.73
CA GLU A 138 24.51 -24.26 -5.40
C GLU A 138 25.23 -22.89 -5.43
N PRO A 139 26.39 -22.72 -6.11
CA PRO A 139 27.03 -21.41 -6.22
C PRO A 139 26.19 -20.40 -7.01
N VAL A 140 25.45 -20.84 -8.03
CA VAL A 140 24.55 -20.00 -8.84
C VAL A 140 23.43 -19.41 -7.97
N LEU A 141 22.83 -20.21 -7.10
CA LEU A 141 21.77 -19.76 -6.19
C LEU A 141 22.27 -18.73 -5.17
N LYS A 142 23.47 -18.91 -4.62
CA LYS A 142 24.10 -17.96 -3.70
C LYS A 142 24.29 -16.58 -4.35
N ILE A 143 24.77 -16.56 -5.59
CA ILE A 143 24.98 -15.30 -6.34
C ILE A 143 23.65 -14.64 -6.68
N ARG A 144 22.62 -15.43 -7.05
CA ARG A 144 21.27 -14.92 -7.30
C ARG A 144 20.65 -14.31 -6.05
N ASP A 145 20.88 -14.91 -4.88
CA ASP A 145 20.43 -14.36 -3.59
C ASP A 145 21.09 -13.00 -3.31
N ILE A 146 22.41 -12.90 -3.44
CA ILE A 146 23.15 -11.63 -3.30
C ILE A 146 22.63 -10.57 -4.27
N TYR A 147 22.45 -10.94 -5.54
CA TYR A 147 21.92 -10.07 -6.59
C TYR A 147 20.52 -9.57 -6.24
N ASN A 148 19.62 -10.46 -5.82
CA ASN A 148 18.24 -10.10 -5.48
C ASN A 148 18.19 -9.17 -4.26
N LYS A 149 19.01 -9.43 -3.23
CA LYS A 149 19.14 -8.55 -2.06
C LYS A 149 19.60 -7.15 -2.47
N LEU A 150 20.68 -7.03 -3.24
CA LEU A 150 21.17 -5.74 -3.73
C LEU A 150 20.15 -5.01 -4.61
N PHE A 151 19.42 -5.75 -5.46
CA PHE A 151 18.37 -5.17 -6.29
C PHE A 151 17.19 -4.62 -5.46
N GLN A 152 16.78 -5.35 -4.42
CA GLN A 152 15.74 -4.90 -3.48
C GLN A 152 16.19 -3.65 -2.72
N GLU A 153 17.42 -3.64 -2.21
CA GLU A 153 17.96 -2.48 -1.48
C GLU A 153 18.13 -1.25 -2.36
N ARG A 154 18.59 -1.42 -3.59
CA ARG A 154 18.63 -0.31 -4.57
C ARG A 154 17.26 0.33 -4.73
N LYS A 155 16.19 -0.46 -4.79
CA LYS A 155 14.82 0.08 -4.82
C LYS A 155 14.45 0.77 -3.51
N ALA A 156 14.84 0.24 -2.36
CA ALA A 156 14.54 0.84 -1.06
C ALA A 156 15.21 2.22 -0.89
N LEU A 157 16.47 2.34 -1.34
CA LEU A 157 17.25 3.59 -1.31
C LEU A 157 16.62 4.70 -2.17
N ASP A 158 15.91 4.37 -3.26
CA ASP A 158 15.21 5.36 -4.08
C ASP A 158 14.03 6.06 -3.34
N TYR A 159 13.49 5.46 -2.28
CA TYR A 159 12.35 6.00 -1.51
C TYR A 159 12.71 6.46 -0.09
N GLN A 160 13.84 6.02 0.46
CA GLN A 160 14.23 6.28 1.85
C GLN A 160 15.44 7.23 1.94
N ASP A 161 15.17 8.54 1.95
CA ASP A 161 16.20 9.60 2.01
C ASP A 161 17.12 9.53 3.26
N ASN A 162 16.74 8.77 4.30
CA ASN A 162 17.43 8.68 5.58
C ASN A 162 18.34 7.45 5.74
N ILE A 163 18.43 6.59 4.72
CA ILE A 163 19.33 5.44 4.71
C ILE A 163 20.46 5.70 3.71
N GLU A 164 21.64 5.19 4.00
CA GLU A 164 22.81 5.19 3.14
C GLU A 164 23.35 3.77 2.98
N PHE A 165 23.97 3.50 1.83
CA PHE A 165 24.69 2.27 1.55
C PHE A 165 26.18 2.48 1.74
N VAL A 166 26.82 1.59 2.49
CA VAL A 166 28.14 1.84 3.07
C VAL A 166 28.97 0.57 3.01
N VAL A 167 30.27 0.73 2.72
CA VAL A 167 31.27 -0.30 2.99
C VAL A 167 31.95 0.00 4.33
N GLY A 168 32.02 -0.99 5.20
CA GLY A 168 32.81 -0.97 6.43
C GLY A 168 34.08 -1.79 6.26
N TYR A 169 35.16 -1.39 6.92
CA TYR A 169 36.41 -2.15 6.99
C TYR A 169 36.85 -2.34 8.44
N GLY A 170 37.41 -3.51 8.74
CA GLY A 170 37.91 -3.85 10.07
C GLY A 170 36.78 -4.06 11.06
N LEU A 171 36.10 -5.20 11.01
CA LEU A 171 34.99 -5.47 11.94
C LEU A 171 35.54 -5.74 13.36
N MET A 172 35.25 -4.87 14.32
CA MET A 172 35.62 -5.06 15.72
C MET A 172 34.50 -5.74 16.49
N GLN A 173 34.83 -6.85 17.16
CA GLN A 173 33.98 -7.54 18.12
C GLN A 173 34.59 -7.47 19.51
N TRP A 174 33.90 -6.84 20.45
CA TRP A 174 34.39 -6.68 21.81
C TRP A 174 33.25 -6.56 22.81
N GLN A 175 33.28 -7.40 23.85
CA GLN A 175 32.46 -7.23 25.04
C GLN A 175 33.33 -6.70 26.19
N LYS A 176 33.12 -5.45 26.59
CA LYS A 176 33.86 -4.79 27.67
C LYS A 176 32.87 -4.25 28.70
N ASP A 177 33.05 -4.67 29.95
CA ASP A 177 32.11 -4.36 31.04
C ASP A 177 30.67 -4.78 30.68
N ASN A 178 29.73 -3.82 30.61
CA ASN A 178 28.34 -4.03 30.20
C ASN A 178 28.05 -3.54 28.76
N SER A 179 29.06 -3.04 28.05
CA SER A 179 28.93 -2.57 26.67
C SER A 179 29.44 -3.63 25.69
N PHE A 180 28.84 -3.64 24.52
CA PHE A 180 29.14 -4.59 23.46
C PHE A 180 29.34 -3.85 22.13
N LEU A 181 30.36 -4.23 21.39
CA LEU A 181 30.73 -3.72 20.08
C LEU A 181 30.79 -4.88 19.07
N ASN A 182 30.10 -4.73 17.94
CA ASN A 182 30.22 -5.50 16.70
C ASN A 182 30.02 -4.53 15.54
N TYR A 183 31.06 -3.78 15.18
CA TYR A 183 30.95 -2.69 14.22
C TYR A 183 32.27 -2.45 13.48
N PRO A 184 32.25 -2.03 12.20
CA PRO A 184 33.47 -1.66 11.48
C PRO A 184 34.18 -0.45 12.10
N VAL A 185 35.51 -0.43 12.03
CA VAL A 185 36.34 0.70 12.52
C VAL A 185 36.17 1.93 11.63
N ILE A 186 36.20 1.71 10.32
CA ILE A 186 36.12 2.77 9.31
C ILE A 186 35.04 2.43 8.29
N THR A 187 34.45 3.46 7.69
CA THR A 187 33.41 3.30 6.67
C THR A 187 33.60 4.24 5.50
N HIS A 188 33.07 3.86 4.34
CA HIS A 188 33.02 4.69 3.14
C HIS A 188 31.65 4.57 2.46
N ASN A 189 31.12 5.68 1.95
CA ASN A 189 29.83 5.68 1.27
C ASN A 189 29.94 4.96 -0.08
N MET A 190 28.92 4.18 -0.44
CA MET A 190 28.82 3.40 -1.67
C MET A 190 27.49 3.66 -2.37
N THR A 191 27.44 3.41 -3.67
CA THR A 191 26.25 3.56 -4.53
C THR A 191 25.95 2.24 -5.22
N ILE A 192 24.66 1.89 -5.36
CA ILE A 192 24.21 0.70 -6.10
C ILE A 192 23.58 1.15 -7.42
N ASN A 193 24.27 0.86 -8.52
CA ASN A 193 23.79 1.12 -9.87
C ASN A 193 23.27 -0.18 -10.51
N TYR A 194 22.21 -0.08 -11.30
CA TYR A 194 21.65 -1.22 -12.04
C TYR A 194 21.46 -0.87 -13.50
N ASP A 195 22.02 -1.69 -14.38
CA ASP A 195 21.81 -1.60 -15.82
C ASP A 195 20.73 -2.62 -16.26
N GLY A 196 19.57 -2.10 -16.65
CA GLY A 196 18.45 -2.91 -17.15
C GLY A 196 18.70 -3.59 -18.50
N LYS A 197 19.76 -3.21 -19.25
CA LYS A 197 20.09 -3.84 -20.53
C LYS A 197 21.00 -5.05 -20.37
N SER A 198 22.06 -4.93 -19.56
CA SER A 198 22.99 -6.04 -19.28
C SER A 198 22.55 -6.91 -18.11
N ASN A 199 21.54 -6.45 -17.35
CA ASN A 199 21.04 -7.10 -16.13
C ASN A 199 22.13 -7.25 -15.05
N GLU A 200 23.01 -6.25 -14.97
CA GLU A 200 24.14 -6.18 -14.04
C GLU A 200 23.88 -5.15 -12.95
N ILE A 201 24.39 -5.45 -11.75
CA ILE A 201 24.47 -4.51 -10.63
C ILE A 201 25.92 -4.08 -10.50
N LYS A 202 26.17 -2.77 -10.51
CA LYS A 202 27.49 -2.18 -10.28
C LYS A 202 27.48 -1.38 -8.99
N ILE A 203 28.32 -1.77 -8.04
CA ILE A 203 28.55 -1.06 -6.79
C ILE A 203 29.77 -0.18 -6.98
N THR A 204 29.58 1.13 -6.78
CA THR A 204 30.62 2.16 -6.93
C THR A 204 30.63 3.06 -5.70
N TYR A 205 31.46 4.10 -5.68
CA TYR A 205 31.48 5.12 -4.64
C TYR A 205 31.44 6.52 -5.26
N PRO A 206 30.92 7.53 -4.53
CA PRO A 206 30.97 8.94 -4.93
C PRO A 206 32.40 9.48 -5.06
N ASP A 207 32.63 10.44 -5.96
CA ASP A 207 33.97 11.05 -6.18
C ASP A 207 34.43 11.90 -4.98
N ASP A 208 33.49 12.44 -4.21
CA ASP A 208 33.72 13.29 -3.04
C ASP A 208 33.67 12.54 -1.70
N ALA A 209 33.38 11.25 -1.73
CA ALA A 209 33.35 10.42 -0.54
C ALA A 209 34.78 10.14 -0.03
N SER A 210 34.91 10.06 1.29
CA SER A 210 36.19 9.77 1.95
C SER A 210 35.97 8.76 3.06
N TRP A 211 37.00 7.98 3.39
CA TRP A 211 36.97 7.10 4.55
C TRP A 211 36.67 7.88 5.84
N MET A 212 35.84 7.30 6.71
CA MET A 212 35.41 7.91 7.97
C MET A 212 35.64 6.97 9.15
N LEU A 213 36.34 7.45 10.17
CA LEU A 213 36.52 6.74 11.44
C LEU A 213 35.23 6.72 12.26
N GLN A 214 34.84 5.56 12.76
CA GLN A 214 33.66 5.36 13.62
C GLN A 214 33.97 5.71 15.09
N ASP A 215 34.35 6.96 15.34
CA ASP A 215 34.79 7.46 16.66
C ASP A 215 33.70 7.36 17.74
N GLU A 216 32.44 7.54 17.36
CA GLU A 216 31.30 7.46 18.30
C GLU A 216 31.15 6.06 18.89
N GLN A 217 31.29 5.02 18.06
CA GLN A 217 31.28 3.63 18.48
C GLN A 217 32.48 3.29 19.37
N LEU A 218 33.65 3.86 19.08
CA LEU A 218 34.86 3.65 19.89
C LEU A 218 34.81 4.37 21.24
N SER A 219 33.98 5.41 21.38
CA SER A 219 33.97 6.30 22.55
C SER A 219 33.63 5.63 23.89
N GLU A 220 32.83 4.56 23.89
CA GLU A 220 32.50 3.79 25.10
C GLU A 220 33.61 2.82 25.52
N PHE A 221 34.48 2.45 24.57
CA PHE A 221 35.48 1.39 24.76
C PHE A 221 36.88 1.93 25.00
N THR A 222 37.12 3.22 24.71
CA THR A 222 38.44 3.85 24.70
C THR A 222 38.46 5.17 25.48
N SER A 223 39.59 5.44 26.14
CA SER A 223 39.88 6.71 26.80
C SER A 223 40.08 7.85 25.81
N MET A 224 40.00 9.11 26.26
CA MET A 224 40.23 10.26 25.37
C MET A 224 41.62 10.24 24.72
N SER A 225 42.67 9.87 25.46
CA SER A 225 44.04 9.80 24.93
C SER A 225 44.21 8.70 23.88
N GLU A 226 43.55 7.55 24.07
CA GLU A 226 43.55 6.47 23.07
C GLU A 226 42.83 6.93 21.81
N ARG A 227 41.67 7.59 21.93
CA ARG A 227 40.93 8.13 20.77
C ARG A 227 41.71 9.16 19.99
N GLU A 228 42.38 10.10 20.66
CA GLU A 228 43.24 11.08 19.99
C GLU A 228 44.36 10.40 19.22
N SER A 229 44.94 9.32 19.77
CA SER A 229 45.98 8.55 19.11
C SER A 229 45.44 7.79 17.89
N ILE A 230 44.27 7.14 18.00
CA ILE A 230 43.59 6.47 16.88
C ILE A 230 43.29 7.46 15.76
N LYS A 231 42.71 8.63 16.10
CA LYS A 231 42.42 9.70 15.13
C LYS A 231 43.67 10.20 14.43
N LYS A 232 44.78 10.34 15.16
CA LYS A 232 46.05 10.76 14.59
C LYS A 232 46.55 9.76 13.56
N VAL A 233 46.58 8.46 13.91
CA VAL A 233 46.98 7.38 13.00
C VAL A 233 46.09 7.33 11.77
N PHE A 234 44.77 7.43 11.96
CA PHE A 234 43.81 7.47 10.86
C PHE A 234 43.99 8.69 9.94
N ASN A 235 44.18 9.88 10.50
CA ASN A 235 44.38 11.10 9.72
C ASN A 235 45.70 11.08 8.95
N GLU A 236 46.77 10.53 9.55
CA GLU A 236 48.06 10.33 8.86
C GLU A 236 47.88 9.40 7.67
N LEU A 237 47.15 8.30 7.84
CA LEU A 237 46.83 7.33 6.79
C LEU A 237 46.01 7.93 5.64
N VAL A 238 44.98 8.72 5.94
CA VAL A 238 44.15 9.38 4.92
C VAL A 238 44.92 10.49 4.20
N SER A 239 45.90 11.12 4.87
CA SER A 239 46.71 12.21 4.29
C SER A 239 47.88 11.71 3.44
N SER A 240 48.40 10.51 3.69
CA SER A 240 49.60 9.99 3.04
C SER A 240 49.37 9.27 1.72
N ASP A 241 48.13 9.29 1.21
CA ASP A 241 47.59 8.28 0.30
C ASP A 241 47.60 6.91 1.00
N PRO A 242 46.43 6.34 1.36
CA PRO A 242 46.38 5.08 2.10
C PRO A 242 47.21 3.98 1.39
N THR A 243 47.88 3.06 2.11
CA THR A 243 48.43 1.75 1.61
C THR A 243 47.64 0.58 2.25
N GLU A 244 47.48 -0.59 1.60
CA GLU A 244 46.79 -1.75 2.22
C GLU A 244 47.49 -2.15 3.54
N GLU A 245 48.81 -2.00 3.58
CA GLU A 245 49.64 -2.06 4.80
C GLU A 245 49.18 -1.04 5.86
N GLY A 246 48.80 0.17 5.47
CA GLY A 246 48.28 1.21 6.36
C GLY A 246 46.97 0.86 7.06
N PHE A 247 45.96 0.30 6.36
CA PHE A 247 44.73 -0.12 7.06
C PHE A 247 45.00 -1.26 8.01
N LEU A 248 45.87 -2.20 7.61
CA LEU A 248 46.31 -3.27 8.47
C LEU A 248 47.08 -2.74 9.69
N ASP A 249 47.91 -1.70 9.52
CA ASP A 249 48.60 -1.00 10.61
C ASP A 249 47.61 -0.36 11.59
N LEU A 250 46.51 0.22 11.10
CA LEU A 250 45.43 0.72 11.96
C LEU A 250 44.79 -0.43 12.76
N LEU A 251 44.51 -1.58 12.14
CA LEU A 251 43.96 -2.75 12.85
C LEU A 251 44.95 -3.29 13.90
N TYR A 252 46.25 -3.35 13.59
CA TYR A 252 47.29 -3.75 14.54
C TYR A 252 47.51 -2.71 15.65
N PHE A 253 47.34 -1.42 15.36
CA PHE A 253 47.34 -0.38 16.39
C PHE A 253 46.17 -0.59 17.37
N LEU A 254 44.97 -0.86 16.84
CA LEU A 254 43.77 -1.14 17.64
C LEU A 254 43.88 -2.44 18.45
N LYS A 255 44.61 -3.45 17.95
CA LYS A 255 44.97 -4.65 18.73
C LYS A 255 45.68 -4.28 20.04
N GLY A 256 46.44 -3.18 20.08
CA GLY A 256 47.12 -2.70 21.27
C GLY A 256 46.20 -2.22 22.40
N LEU A 257 44.90 -2.02 22.15
CA LEU A 257 43.94 -1.50 23.13
C LEU A 257 43.57 -2.51 24.22
N ALA A 258 43.76 -3.82 24.00
CA ALA A 258 43.39 -4.85 24.96
C ALA A 258 44.41 -6.01 25.00
N PRO A 259 44.80 -6.47 26.20
CA PRO A 259 45.59 -7.69 26.33
C PRO A 259 44.78 -8.89 25.82
N GLY A 260 45.38 -9.73 24.97
CA GLY A 260 44.71 -10.87 24.36
C GLY A 260 43.94 -10.56 23.07
N ALA A 261 44.01 -9.32 22.55
CA ALA A 261 43.37 -8.98 21.30
C ALA A 261 43.94 -9.75 20.10
N GLU A 262 43.07 -10.15 19.18
CA GLU A 262 43.43 -10.91 17.98
C GLU A 262 42.98 -10.18 16.71
N VAL A 263 43.82 -10.21 15.67
CA VAL A 263 43.47 -9.79 14.31
C VAL A 263 43.39 -11.04 13.43
N LYS A 264 42.29 -11.25 12.71
CA LYS A 264 42.02 -12.43 11.87
C LYS A 264 41.43 -12.02 10.52
N LYS A 265 41.60 -12.83 9.47
CA LYS A 265 40.85 -12.64 8.22
C LYS A 265 39.39 -13.04 8.36
N ILE A 266 38.52 -12.38 7.61
CA ILE A 266 37.07 -12.61 7.60
C ILE A 266 36.68 -13.84 6.73
N ASP A 267 37.16 -15.03 7.07
CA ASP A 267 36.92 -16.22 6.22
C ASP A 267 35.56 -16.90 6.48
N LYS A 268 35.09 -16.85 7.74
CA LYS A 268 33.77 -17.32 8.22
C LYS A 268 33.43 -16.60 9.52
N LEU A 269 32.23 -16.01 9.59
CA LEU A 269 31.71 -15.41 10.82
C LEU A 269 30.76 -16.38 11.53
N ASP A 270 31.18 -16.90 12.69
CA ASP A 270 30.24 -17.42 13.68
C ASP A 270 29.60 -16.22 14.39
N SER A 271 28.53 -15.66 13.80
CA SER A 271 27.74 -14.57 14.38
C SER A 271 27.16 -14.88 15.77
N ALA A 272 27.21 -16.16 16.19
CA ALA A 272 26.57 -16.65 17.42
C ALA A 272 27.41 -16.49 18.71
N LYS A 273 28.69 -16.09 18.68
CA LYS A 273 29.51 -15.95 19.91
C LYS A 273 30.40 -14.72 19.91
N ILE A 274 29.85 -13.62 20.40
CA ILE A 274 30.62 -12.43 20.80
C ILE A 274 31.67 -12.83 21.84
N SER A 275 32.90 -12.34 21.64
CA SER A 275 34.06 -12.64 22.48
C SER A 275 34.19 -11.64 23.62
N GLN A 276 34.57 -12.12 24.81
CA GLN A 276 35.02 -11.24 25.91
C GLN A 276 36.32 -10.52 25.55
N ASP A 277 37.20 -11.18 24.80
CA ASP A 277 38.43 -10.59 24.28
C ASP A 277 38.19 -9.84 22.96
N LEU A 278 38.91 -8.73 22.75
CA LEU A 278 38.84 -7.93 21.53
C LEU A 278 39.27 -8.74 20.29
N LYS A 279 38.36 -8.92 19.34
CA LYS A 279 38.64 -9.52 18.03
C LYS A 279 38.46 -8.48 16.94
N ILE A 280 39.40 -8.42 16.01
CA ILE A 280 39.37 -7.52 14.88
C ILE A 280 39.45 -8.37 13.62
N PHE A 281 38.44 -8.29 12.76
CA PHE A 281 38.43 -9.01 11.50
C PHE A 281 38.88 -8.11 10.35
N ASP A 282 39.96 -8.51 9.71
CA ASP A 282 40.51 -7.92 8.49
C ASP A 282 39.65 -8.34 7.29
N GLY A 283 39.08 -7.33 6.63
CA GLY A 283 38.19 -7.46 5.50
C GLY A 283 37.03 -6.47 5.52
N TRP A 284 36.30 -6.41 4.42
CA TRP A 284 35.19 -5.47 4.24
C TRP A 284 33.81 -6.12 4.33
N LEU A 285 32.82 -5.29 4.62
CA LEU A 285 31.39 -5.64 4.64
C LEU A 285 30.56 -4.51 4.03
N LEU A 286 29.53 -4.87 3.30
CA LEU A 286 28.55 -3.96 2.73
C LEU A 286 27.27 -4.03 3.53
N PHE A 287 26.73 -2.87 3.91
CA PHE A 287 25.51 -2.80 4.67
C PHE A 287 24.79 -1.47 4.46
N THR A 288 23.52 -1.46 4.77
CA THR A 288 22.70 -0.23 4.80
C THR A 288 22.53 0.25 6.23
N ARG A 289 22.68 1.56 6.46
CA ARG A 289 22.45 2.16 7.78
C ARG A 289 21.70 3.49 7.66
N LYS A 290 21.18 4.01 8.77
CA LYS A 290 20.69 5.39 8.78
C LYS A 290 21.86 6.35 8.57
N LYS A 291 21.64 7.43 7.82
CA LYS A 291 22.63 8.48 7.60
C LYS A 291 23.23 8.94 8.94
N THR A 292 24.56 8.93 9.01
CA THR A 292 25.24 9.31 10.24
C THR A 292 25.23 10.82 10.43
N ILE A 293 25.32 11.26 11.68
CA ILE A 293 25.45 12.69 12.00
C ILE A 293 26.87 13.21 11.75
N VAL A 294 27.82 12.35 11.39
CA VAL A 294 29.24 12.68 11.25
C VAL A 294 29.47 13.74 10.17
N GLU A 295 28.83 13.59 9.00
CA GLU A 295 28.90 14.58 7.92
C GLU A 295 28.31 15.92 8.35
N GLN A 296 27.12 15.90 8.97
CA GLN A 296 26.47 17.12 9.47
C GLN A 296 27.32 17.84 10.54
N ILE A 297 27.96 17.08 11.43
CA ILE A 297 28.88 17.63 12.43
C ILE A 297 30.11 18.24 11.75
N LYS A 298 30.68 17.56 10.74
CA LYS A 298 31.82 18.07 9.97
C LYS A 298 31.47 19.39 9.29
N ASP A 299 30.31 19.47 8.64
CA ASP A 299 29.82 20.71 8.02
C ASP A 299 29.68 21.83 9.07
N ILE A 300 29.09 21.53 10.23
CA ILE A 300 28.97 22.48 11.34
C ILE A 300 30.34 22.94 11.84
N ASP A 301 31.32 22.04 11.93
CA ASP A 301 32.70 22.36 12.30
C ASP A 301 33.38 23.27 11.28
N GLU A 302 33.18 23.02 9.99
CA GLU A 302 33.67 23.87 8.90
C GLU A 302 33.02 25.25 8.95
N PHE A 303 31.69 25.35 9.08
CA PHE A 303 30.98 26.62 9.27
C PHE A 303 31.49 27.38 10.49
N LYS A 304 31.73 26.71 11.63
CA LYS A 304 32.31 27.34 12.82
C LYS A 304 33.71 27.89 12.54
N LYS A 305 34.55 27.21 11.73
CA LYS A 305 35.88 27.70 11.33
C LYS A 305 35.76 28.93 10.44
N GLU A 306 34.87 28.92 9.46
CA GLU A 306 34.66 30.08 8.56
C GLU A 306 34.13 31.30 9.30
N ILE A 307 33.19 31.11 10.24
CA ILE A 307 32.67 32.19 11.09
C ILE A 307 33.78 32.79 11.98
N LYS A 308 34.66 31.95 12.54
CA LYS A 308 35.82 32.42 13.32
C LYS A 308 36.77 33.26 12.48
N ASN A 309 36.98 32.89 11.22
CA ASN A 309 37.86 33.61 10.30
C ASN A 309 37.21 34.87 9.68
N ALA A 310 35.97 35.19 10.06
CA ALA A 310 35.17 36.33 9.61
C ALA A 310 34.88 36.39 8.09
N SER A 311 35.33 35.41 7.29
CA SER A 311 35.06 35.33 5.85
C SER A 311 33.60 35.02 5.53
N ALA A 312 32.90 34.31 6.43
CA ALA A 312 31.48 33.98 6.27
C ALA A 312 30.51 35.13 6.65
N ILE A 313 31.01 36.20 7.28
CA ILE A 313 30.17 37.29 7.83
C ILE A 313 29.76 38.30 6.75
N ASP A 314 30.42 38.27 5.59
CA ASP A 314 29.98 39.03 4.40
C ASP A 314 28.74 38.41 3.73
N ASN A 315 28.18 37.32 4.28
CA ASN A 315 26.94 36.73 3.81
C ASN A 315 25.72 37.42 4.48
N PRO A 316 24.92 38.21 3.72
CA PRO A 316 23.80 38.97 4.27
C PRO A 316 22.71 38.08 4.91
N ILE A 317 22.59 36.82 4.48
CA ILE A 317 21.63 35.87 5.06
C ILE A 317 22.08 35.46 6.47
N LEU A 318 23.36 35.14 6.64
CA LEU A 318 23.91 34.78 7.95
C LEU A 318 23.91 35.98 8.90
N GLU A 319 24.26 37.17 8.40
CA GLU A 319 24.15 38.40 9.20
C GLU A 319 22.70 38.59 9.72
N GLN A 320 21.70 38.36 8.87
CA GLN A 320 20.29 38.50 9.25
C GLN A 320 19.84 37.45 10.27
N ILE A 321 20.24 36.18 10.12
CA ILE A 321 19.90 35.10 11.08
C ILE A 321 20.56 35.36 12.45
N LEU A 322 21.76 35.93 12.45
CA LEU A 322 22.58 36.13 13.65
C LEU A 322 22.35 37.48 14.33
N THR A 323 21.65 38.41 13.67
CA THR A 323 21.25 39.69 14.24
C THR A 323 19.92 39.53 14.95
N PRO A 324 19.79 39.96 16.22
CA PRO A 324 18.51 39.95 16.92
C PRO A 324 17.46 40.69 16.08
N PRO A 325 16.24 40.15 15.93
CA PRO A 325 15.20 40.83 15.18
C PRO A 325 14.96 42.22 15.79
N GLU A 326 15.06 43.27 14.97
CA GLU A 326 14.66 44.61 15.41
C GLU A 326 13.14 44.61 15.65
N ASP A 327 12.67 45.16 16.77
CA ASP A 327 11.24 45.42 17.08
C ASP A 327 10.58 46.45 16.14
N LYS A 328 11.15 46.68 14.94
CA LYS A 328 10.53 47.52 13.92
C LYS A 328 9.29 46.82 13.41
N LYS A 329 8.13 47.25 13.91
CA LYS A 329 6.84 46.98 13.28
C LYS A 329 6.92 47.48 11.84
N ILE A 330 6.95 46.55 10.90
CA ILE A 330 6.75 46.85 9.49
C ILE A 330 5.34 47.43 9.39
N ASP A 331 5.22 48.68 8.94
CA ASP A 331 3.93 49.33 8.79
C ASP A 331 3.19 48.74 7.58
N HIS A 332 2.42 47.68 7.85
CA HIS A 332 1.62 46.99 6.85
C HIS A 332 0.47 47.84 6.29
N SER A 333 0.22 49.06 6.82
CA SER A 333 -0.80 49.97 6.29
C SER A 333 -0.42 50.59 4.95
N GLN A 334 0.86 50.52 4.55
CA GLN A 334 1.36 50.97 3.24
C GLN A 334 1.51 49.83 2.22
N ILE A 335 1.04 48.62 2.51
CA ILE A 335 0.99 47.56 1.51
C ILE A 335 -0.10 47.95 0.50
N ASP A 336 0.31 48.31 -0.71
CA ASP A 336 -0.60 48.36 -1.86
C ASP A 336 -1.21 46.97 -1.99
N THR A 337 -2.41 46.79 -1.43
CA THR A 337 -3.07 45.49 -1.43
C THR A 337 -3.55 45.21 -2.83
N HIS A 338 -2.71 44.54 -3.61
CA HIS A 338 -3.11 44.01 -4.89
C HIS A 338 -4.22 42.98 -4.66
N THR A 339 -5.37 43.16 -5.33
CA THR A 339 -6.32 42.06 -5.48
C THR A 339 -5.75 41.04 -6.47
N GLU A 340 -6.27 39.80 -6.47
CA GLU A 340 -5.87 38.77 -7.45
C GLU A 340 -5.96 39.27 -8.90
N TRP A 341 -6.93 40.16 -9.17
CA TRP A 341 -7.10 40.77 -10.47
C TRP A 341 -6.14 41.92 -10.75
N ASP A 342 -5.75 42.70 -9.75
CA ASP A 342 -4.81 43.81 -9.95
C ASP A 342 -3.38 43.29 -10.15
N SER A 343 -3.06 42.16 -9.51
CA SER A 343 -1.78 41.46 -9.65
C SER A 343 -1.64 40.67 -10.95
N THR A 344 -2.70 39.98 -11.41
CA THR A 344 -2.69 39.38 -12.77
C THR A 344 -2.56 40.44 -13.86
N LEU A 345 -3.00 41.66 -13.58
CA LEU A 345 -2.81 42.77 -14.48
C LEU A 345 -1.40 43.36 -14.33
N ASP A 346 -0.79 43.43 -13.15
CA ASP A 346 0.53 44.04 -12.94
C ASP A 346 1.64 43.43 -13.82
N LYS A 347 2.36 44.27 -14.57
CA LYS A 347 3.47 43.83 -15.45
C LYS A 347 4.68 43.37 -14.66
N LYS A 348 4.77 43.76 -13.38
CA LYS A 348 5.88 43.37 -12.51
C LYS A 348 5.72 41.94 -12.02
N VAL A 349 4.51 41.38 -11.98
CA VAL A 349 4.27 40.01 -11.51
C VAL A 349 4.39 39.03 -12.67
N LEU A 350 5.36 38.13 -12.59
CA LEU A 350 5.72 37.17 -13.66
C LEU A 350 5.53 35.73 -13.19
N PHE A 351 4.28 35.36 -12.90
CA PHE A 351 3.91 34.04 -12.40
C PHE A 351 3.38 33.15 -13.54
N PRO A 352 4.00 31.99 -13.82
CA PRO A 352 3.57 31.09 -14.90
C PRO A 352 2.38 30.18 -14.54
N LYS A 353 2.07 29.99 -13.26
CA LYS A 353 0.97 29.12 -12.79
C LYS A 353 -0.21 29.96 -12.28
N LYS A 354 -1.32 29.27 -11.96
CA LYS A 354 -2.49 29.90 -11.31
C LYS A 354 -2.05 30.66 -10.05
N ILE A 355 -2.66 31.82 -9.84
CA ILE A 355 -2.33 32.78 -8.79
C ILE A 355 -3.59 33.03 -7.95
N ASN A 356 -3.41 33.32 -6.66
CA ASN A 356 -4.47 33.87 -5.81
C ASN A 356 -3.97 35.10 -5.05
N GLN A 357 -4.87 35.83 -4.39
CA GLN A 357 -4.50 37.06 -3.67
C GLN A 357 -3.43 36.82 -2.58
N GLU A 358 -3.48 35.70 -1.85
CA GLU A 358 -2.51 35.42 -0.80
C GLU A 358 -1.10 35.14 -1.35
N GLN A 359 -0.99 34.49 -2.51
CA GLN A 359 0.29 34.25 -3.19
C GLN A 359 0.96 35.54 -3.65
N VAL A 360 0.15 36.53 -4.06
CA VAL A 360 0.63 37.87 -4.45
C VAL A 360 1.18 38.60 -3.23
N ARG A 361 0.43 38.56 -2.10
CA ARG A 361 0.88 39.20 -0.87
C ARG A 361 2.24 38.70 -0.40
N ILE A 362 2.54 37.41 -0.61
CA ILE A 362 3.87 36.85 -0.30
C ILE A 362 4.96 37.60 -1.07
N LEU A 363 4.74 37.90 -2.35
CA LEU A 363 5.68 38.69 -3.14
C LEU A 363 5.80 40.12 -2.61
N ASP A 364 4.68 40.77 -2.27
CA ASP A 364 4.68 42.13 -1.70
C ASP A 364 5.47 42.19 -0.39
N TYR A 365 5.28 41.20 0.50
CA TYR A 365 6.04 41.07 1.74
C TYR A 365 7.54 40.85 1.48
N LEU A 366 7.89 40.02 0.49
CA LEU A 366 9.29 39.77 0.11
C LEU A 366 9.99 40.99 -0.50
N GLN A 367 9.25 41.95 -1.07
CA GLN A 367 9.84 43.21 -1.56
C GLN A 367 10.18 44.19 -0.43
N GLN A 368 9.49 44.10 0.70
CA GLN A 368 9.63 45.05 1.82
C GLN A 368 10.33 44.44 3.05
N SER A 369 10.43 43.12 3.12
CA SER A 369 10.97 42.36 4.24
C SER A 369 12.15 41.51 3.76
N GLN A 370 13.14 41.32 4.62
CA GLN A 370 14.29 40.47 4.28
C GLN A 370 13.98 38.97 4.36
N GLY A 371 12.85 38.57 4.94
CA GLY A 371 12.39 37.18 4.97
C GLY A 371 10.90 37.08 5.28
N VAL A 372 10.25 36.02 4.78
CA VAL A 372 8.82 35.76 4.98
C VAL A 372 8.62 34.30 5.33
N VAL A 373 7.90 34.03 6.42
CA VAL A 373 7.46 32.69 6.78
C VAL A 373 6.04 32.49 6.26
N VAL A 374 5.87 31.49 5.39
CA VAL A 374 4.58 31.15 4.78
C VAL A 374 4.07 29.85 5.37
N GLN A 375 2.91 29.89 6.03
CA GLN A 375 2.24 28.72 6.58
C GLN A 375 0.91 28.49 5.86
N GLY A 376 0.60 27.23 5.52
CA GLY A 376 -0.69 26.87 4.96
C GLY A 376 -1.01 25.38 5.13
N PRO A 377 -2.29 24.98 5.19
CA PRO A 377 -2.71 23.57 5.17
C PRO A 377 -2.14 22.78 3.97
N PRO A 378 -2.10 21.44 4.02
CA PRO A 378 -1.80 20.64 2.83
C PRO A 378 -2.78 20.94 1.69
N GLY A 379 -2.30 20.96 0.44
CA GLY A 379 -3.12 21.26 -0.75
C GLY A 379 -3.31 22.75 -1.10
N THR A 380 -2.87 23.70 -0.27
CA THR A 380 -3.06 25.15 -0.53
C THR A 380 -2.08 25.76 -1.54
N GLY A 381 -1.57 24.95 -2.47
CA GLY A 381 -0.73 25.44 -3.57
C GLY A 381 0.68 25.92 -3.19
N LYS A 382 1.26 25.52 -2.04
CA LYS A 382 2.61 25.93 -1.62
C LYS A 382 3.68 25.69 -2.70
N SER A 383 3.70 24.51 -3.33
CA SER A 383 4.64 24.22 -4.42
C SER A 383 4.42 25.10 -5.65
N HIS A 384 3.15 25.44 -5.95
CA HIS A 384 2.84 26.41 -7.01
C HIS A 384 3.34 27.81 -6.66
N THR A 385 3.21 28.23 -5.40
CA THR A 385 3.76 29.48 -4.89
C THR A 385 5.28 29.52 -5.08
N ILE A 386 6.00 28.44 -4.71
CA ILE A 386 7.45 28.38 -4.87
C ILE A 386 7.83 28.47 -6.36
N ALA A 387 7.19 27.71 -7.25
CA ALA A 387 7.46 27.77 -8.69
C ALA A 387 7.21 29.17 -9.28
N ASN A 388 6.15 29.84 -8.83
CA ASN A 388 5.82 31.21 -9.21
C ASN A 388 6.89 32.21 -8.75
N LEU A 389 7.32 32.13 -7.49
CA LEU A 389 8.37 33.00 -6.93
C LEU A 389 9.71 32.77 -7.61
N VAL A 390 10.12 31.51 -7.81
CA VAL A 390 11.36 31.15 -8.54
C VAL A 390 11.34 31.78 -9.93
N SER A 391 10.25 31.60 -10.67
CA SER A 391 10.11 32.13 -12.03
C SER A 391 10.18 33.67 -12.06
N HIS A 392 9.51 34.34 -11.11
CA HIS A 392 9.52 35.79 -11.00
C HIS A 392 10.92 36.34 -10.67
N PHE A 393 11.62 35.75 -9.70
CA PHE A 393 12.95 36.19 -9.29
C PHE A 393 13.99 35.94 -10.38
N VAL A 394 13.94 34.77 -11.04
CA VAL A 394 14.83 34.47 -12.18
C VAL A 394 14.56 35.43 -13.34
N ALA A 395 13.29 35.69 -13.68
CA ALA A 395 12.93 36.69 -14.70
C ALA A 395 13.36 38.11 -14.34
N SER A 396 13.50 38.41 -13.03
CA SER A 396 14.04 39.66 -12.50
C SER A 396 15.57 39.69 -12.42
N GLY A 397 16.26 38.67 -12.96
CA GLY A 397 17.72 38.58 -12.99
C GLY A 397 18.37 38.18 -11.66
N LYS A 398 17.60 37.61 -10.73
CA LYS A 398 18.11 37.11 -9.44
C LYS A 398 18.58 35.67 -9.57
N ARG A 399 19.56 35.29 -8.74
CA ARG A 399 19.94 33.90 -8.50
C ARG A 399 19.10 33.36 -7.35
N VAL A 400 18.54 32.18 -7.51
CA VAL A 400 17.62 31.57 -6.53
C VAL A 400 18.18 30.20 -6.13
N LEU A 401 18.33 29.98 -4.82
CA LEU A 401 18.62 28.67 -4.24
C LEU A 401 17.34 28.19 -3.54
N VAL A 402 16.92 26.97 -3.87
CA VAL A 402 15.80 26.31 -3.18
C VAL A 402 16.34 25.09 -2.45
N THR A 403 16.05 25.00 -1.16
CA THR A 403 16.43 23.88 -0.30
C THR A 403 15.17 23.21 0.27
N SER A 404 15.27 21.92 0.55
CA SER A 404 14.19 21.10 1.13
C SER A 404 14.82 19.97 1.94
N GLU A 405 14.15 19.57 3.02
CA GLU A 405 14.54 18.38 3.79
C GLU A 405 14.41 17.09 2.97
N LYS A 406 13.39 17.02 2.09
CA LYS A 406 13.11 15.85 1.25
C LYS A 406 13.49 16.10 -0.19
N GLU A 407 14.16 15.13 -0.80
CA GLU A 407 14.59 15.20 -2.20
C GLU A 407 13.39 15.23 -3.15
N GLN A 408 12.36 14.43 -2.87
CA GLN A 408 11.15 14.34 -3.69
C GLN A 408 10.48 15.70 -3.91
N ALA A 409 10.52 16.59 -2.91
CA ALA A 409 9.92 17.92 -3.02
C ALA A 409 10.65 18.80 -4.04
N LEU A 410 11.98 18.66 -4.15
CA LEU A 410 12.79 19.36 -5.16
C LEU A 410 12.52 18.81 -6.56
N ARG A 411 12.38 17.48 -6.71
CA ARG A 411 12.00 16.84 -7.98
C ARG A 411 10.64 17.35 -8.46
N VAL A 412 9.61 17.30 -7.59
CA VAL A 412 8.27 17.81 -7.89
C VAL A 412 8.27 19.30 -8.23
N LEU A 413 9.10 20.10 -7.54
CA LEU A 413 9.24 21.52 -7.85
C LEU A 413 9.86 21.74 -9.23
N SER A 414 10.90 20.99 -9.59
CA SER A 414 11.56 21.06 -10.90
C SER A 414 10.55 20.80 -12.02
N ASP A 415 9.68 19.79 -11.89
CA ASP A 415 8.62 19.49 -12.86
C ASP A 415 7.53 20.59 -12.95
N MET A 416 7.38 21.40 -11.89
CA MET A 416 6.44 22.53 -11.89
C MET A 416 7.01 23.78 -12.58
N LEU A 417 8.33 23.89 -12.75
CA LEU A 417 8.95 25.04 -13.40
C LEU A 417 8.64 25.05 -14.91
N PRO A 418 8.54 26.24 -15.55
CA PRO A 418 8.48 26.32 -17.00
C PRO A 418 9.73 25.72 -17.65
N ASP A 419 9.58 25.07 -18.80
CA ASP A 419 10.68 24.44 -19.57
C ASP A 419 11.91 25.34 -19.73
N ALA A 420 11.71 26.64 -19.97
CA ALA A 420 12.80 27.60 -20.10
C ALA A 420 13.60 27.85 -18.80
N VAL A 421 12.95 27.72 -17.64
CA VAL A 421 13.57 27.89 -16.31
C VAL A 421 14.13 26.57 -15.82
N GLU A 422 13.43 25.46 -16.05
CA GLU A 422 13.83 24.11 -15.67
C GLU A 422 15.18 23.73 -16.33
N LYS A 423 15.34 24.02 -17.62
CA LYS A 423 16.60 23.79 -18.37
C LYS A 423 17.81 24.55 -17.86
N LEU A 424 17.58 25.60 -17.06
CA LEU A 424 18.61 26.43 -16.43
C LEU A 424 18.76 26.13 -14.93
N SER A 425 17.94 25.22 -14.40
CA SER A 425 17.95 24.84 -13.00
C SER A 425 18.89 23.66 -12.76
N MET A 426 19.63 23.72 -11.66
CA MET A 426 20.44 22.61 -11.18
C MET A 426 19.83 22.11 -9.88
N THR A 427 19.52 20.81 -9.83
CA THR A 427 19.18 20.13 -8.59
C THR A 427 20.39 19.31 -8.17
N VAL A 428 20.99 19.68 -7.04
CA VAL A 428 22.05 18.88 -6.42
C VAL A 428 21.34 17.75 -5.66
N LEU A 429 21.37 16.55 -6.23
CA LEU A 429 20.78 15.33 -5.68
C LEU A 429 21.89 14.39 -5.22
N SER A 430 21.57 13.48 -4.29
CA SER A 430 22.55 12.63 -3.62
C SER A 430 23.21 11.55 -4.50
N ASN A 431 22.73 11.32 -5.73
CA ASN A 431 23.31 10.34 -6.65
C ASN A 431 24.19 11.01 -7.72
N ASP A 432 25.48 10.65 -7.71
CA ASP A 432 26.55 11.27 -8.50
C ASP A 432 26.38 11.12 -10.02
N ASP A 433 25.95 9.95 -10.48
CA ASP A 433 25.80 9.67 -11.92
C ASP A 433 24.70 10.54 -12.56
N ASP A 434 23.61 10.79 -11.83
CA ASP A 434 22.53 11.66 -12.29
C ASP A 434 22.91 13.14 -12.15
N ARG A 435 23.70 13.50 -11.13
CA ARG A 435 24.22 14.86 -10.90
C ARG A 435 25.10 15.32 -12.06
N ILE A 436 26.08 14.52 -12.48
CA ILE A 436 27.00 14.85 -13.57
C ILE A 436 26.23 14.97 -14.90
N LYS A 437 25.39 13.99 -15.25
CA LYS A 437 24.59 14.03 -16.47
C LYS A 437 23.62 15.21 -16.53
N ARG A 438 23.12 15.67 -15.38
CA ARG A 438 22.28 16.88 -15.30
C ARG A 438 23.12 18.15 -15.48
N LEU A 439 24.29 18.22 -14.85
CA LEU A 439 25.24 19.31 -15.02
C LEU A 439 25.64 19.47 -16.50
N GLU A 440 26.01 18.38 -17.16
CA GLU A 440 26.34 18.35 -18.60
C GLU A 440 25.17 18.88 -19.43
N ARG A 441 23.94 18.38 -19.20
CA ARG A 441 22.74 18.87 -19.89
C ARG A 441 22.49 20.37 -19.69
N VAL A 442 22.69 20.89 -18.48
CA VAL A 442 22.53 22.32 -18.18
C VAL A 442 23.60 23.15 -18.89
N ILE A 443 24.86 22.69 -18.88
CA ILE A 443 25.96 23.33 -19.60
C ILE A 443 25.70 23.33 -21.11
N ASP A 444 25.27 22.20 -21.67
CA ASP A 444 24.93 22.06 -23.08
C ASP A 444 23.78 23.01 -23.46
N ASN A 445 22.75 23.11 -22.62
CA ASN A 445 21.63 24.03 -22.82
C ASN A 445 22.08 25.49 -22.79
N ILE A 446 22.88 25.89 -21.80
CA ILE A 446 23.42 27.25 -21.72
C ILE A 446 24.29 27.55 -22.95
N THR A 447 25.18 26.62 -23.32
CA THR A 447 26.09 26.77 -24.46
C THR A 447 25.32 26.87 -25.77
N ASN A 448 24.26 26.08 -25.96
CA ASN A 448 23.35 26.16 -27.10
C ASN A 448 22.61 27.49 -27.15
N ILE A 449 22.15 28.02 -26.01
CA ILE A 449 21.48 29.33 -25.94
C ILE A 449 22.47 30.43 -26.33
N VAL A 450 23.67 30.43 -25.76
CA VAL A 450 24.71 31.44 -25.98
C VAL A 450 25.26 31.38 -27.41
N SER A 451 25.38 30.20 -28.01
CA SER A 451 25.91 30.04 -29.37
C SER A 451 24.89 30.35 -30.47
N ASN A 452 23.62 29.97 -30.29
CA ASN A 452 22.59 30.11 -31.32
C ASN A 452 21.75 31.38 -31.20
N SER A 453 21.92 32.16 -30.13
CA SER A 453 21.16 33.39 -29.90
C SER A 453 22.09 34.59 -29.86
N SER A 454 21.87 35.56 -30.76
CA SER A 454 22.48 36.88 -30.55
C SER A 454 21.71 37.63 -29.46
N GLU A 455 22.42 38.39 -28.62
CA GLU A 455 21.83 39.24 -27.59
C GLU A 455 20.76 40.17 -28.17
N ALA A 456 21.00 40.73 -29.36
CA ALA A 456 20.05 41.57 -30.08
C ALA A 456 18.73 40.85 -30.41
N GLN A 457 18.79 39.59 -30.89
CA GLN A 457 17.58 38.80 -31.18
C GLN A 457 16.80 38.45 -29.91
N LEU A 458 17.49 38.17 -28.80
CA LEU A 458 16.82 37.91 -27.52
C LEU A 458 16.13 39.16 -26.97
N PHE A 459 16.76 40.33 -27.08
CA PHE A 459 16.13 41.60 -26.72
C PHE A 459 14.91 41.91 -27.60
N GLU A 460 14.99 41.67 -28.90
CA GLU A 460 13.86 41.84 -29.81
C GLU A 460 12.71 40.90 -29.45
N LYS A 461 13.01 39.61 -29.23
CA LYS A 461 12.02 38.61 -28.80
C LYS A 461 11.35 39.00 -27.49
N ARG A 462 12.14 39.44 -26.49
CA ARG A 462 11.63 39.96 -25.22
C ARG A 462 10.70 41.15 -25.44
N SER A 463 11.12 42.14 -26.23
CA SER A 463 10.31 43.32 -26.54
C SER A 463 8.98 42.96 -27.21
N ASN A 464 8.99 42.01 -28.15
CA ASN A 464 7.78 41.54 -28.81
C ASN A 464 6.83 40.80 -27.87
N LEU A 465 7.37 39.98 -26.95
CA LEU A 465 6.58 39.33 -25.90
C LEU A 465 5.99 40.35 -24.92
N GLU A 466 6.76 41.35 -24.50
CA GLU A 466 6.28 42.44 -23.63
C GLU A 466 5.13 43.23 -24.29
N LYS A 467 5.24 43.53 -25.60
CA LYS A 467 4.16 44.17 -26.37
C LYS A 467 2.91 43.29 -26.46
N SER A 468 3.08 42.00 -26.72
CA SER A 468 1.98 41.03 -26.79
C SER A 468 1.28 40.88 -25.43
N PHE A 469 2.06 40.76 -24.35
CA PHE A 469 1.56 40.72 -22.99
C PHE A 469 0.75 41.98 -22.67
N GLU A 470 1.28 43.16 -23.03
CA GLU A 470 0.59 44.43 -22.83
C GLU A 470 -0.75 44.51 -23.57
N HIS A 471 -0.77 44.04 -24.83
CA HIS A 471 -1.99 44.03 -25.61
C HIS A 471 -3.06 43.13 -24.98
N LYS A 472 -2.67 41.93 -24.53
CA LYS A 472 -3.58 41.00 -23.83
C LYS A 472 -4.07 41.56 -22.50
N ARG A 473 -3.18 42.20 -21.72
CA ARG A 473 -3.53 42.86 -20.46
C ARG A 473 -4.58 43.95 -20.68
N LYS A 474 -4.40 44.84 -21.66
CA LYS A 474 -5.38 45.90 -21.98
C LYS A 474 -6.73 45.32 -22.40
N LYS A 475 -6.74 44.21 -23.15
CA LYS A 475 -7.97 43.50 -23.51
C LYS A 475 -8.66 42.90 -22.28
N LEU A 476 -7.88 42.38 -21.32
CA LEU A 476 -8.43 41.88 -20.06
C LEU A 476 -9.03 43.01 -19.21
N GLU A 477 -8.36 44.17 -19.15
CA GLU A 477 -8.87 45.36 -18.47
C GLU A 477 -10.19 45.85 -19.09
N SER A 478 -10.32 45.87 -20.42
CA SER A 478 -11.57 46.24 -21.08
C SER A 478 -12.70 45.26 -20.79
N ILE A 479 -12.43 43.95 -20.87
CA ILE A 479 -13.41 42.91 -20.55
C ILE A 479 -13.88 43.03 -19.09
N LYS A 480 -12.97 43.26 -18.13
CA LYS A 480 -13.31 43.48 -16.71
C LYS A 480 -14.20 44.72 -16.54
N ALA A 481 -13.89 45.81 -17.23
CA ALA A 481 -14.70 47.01 -17.20
C ALA A 481 -16.11 46.76 -17.74
N ASP A 482 -16.24 45.99 -18.82
CA ASP A 482 -17.54 45.66 -19.43
C ASP A 482 -18.34 44.70 -18.55
N MET A 483 -17.72 43.68 -17.95
CA MET A 483 -18.35 42.82 -16.95
C MET A 483 -18.87 43.61 -15.75
N LYS A 484 -18.10 44.59 -15.25
CA LYS A 484 -18.53 45.46 -14.14
C LYS A 484 -19.71 46.34 -14.54
N LYS A 485 -19.76 46.84 -15.78
CA LYS A 485 -20.91 47.60 -16.30
C LYS A 485 -22.16 46.71 -16.36
N LEU A 486 -22.04 45.50 -16.90
CA LEU A 486 -23.14 44.53 -16.98
C LEU A 486 -23.66 44.16 -15.58
N SER A 487 -22.76 43.81 -14.66
CA SER A 487 -23.12 43.50 -13.27
C SER A 487 -23.80 44.68 -12.55
N ASN A 488 -23.41 45.93 -12.85
CA ASN A 488 -24.08 47.10 -12.30
C ASN A 488 -25.45 47.36 -12.95
N ALA A 489 -25.65 46.97 -14.21
CA ALA A 489 -26.94 47.08 -14.90
C ALA A 489 -27.98 46.10 -14.34
N ASP A 490 -27.54 44.96 -13.78
CA ASP A 490 -28.40 43.97 -13.12
C ASP A 490 -28.73 44.31 -11.64
N LYS A 491 -28.33 45.47 -11.12
CA LYS A 491 -28.64 45.88 -9.74
C LYS A 491 -30.06 46.45 -9.63
N ALA A 492 -30.70 46.24 -8.48
CA ALA A 492 -31.99 46.83 -8.18
C ALA A 492 -31.90 48.36 -8.13
N VAL A 493 -32.89 49.02 -8.73
CA VAL A 493 -33.06 50.48 -8.68
C VAL A 493 -34.14 50.78 -7.65
N PHE A 494 -33.84 51.71 -6.73
CA PHE A 494 -34.83 52.20 -5.77
C PHE A 494 -35.64 53.33 -6.43
N ILE A 495 -36.97 53.23 -6.40
CA ILE A 495 -37.86 54.22 -7.02
C ILE A 495 -38.81 54.79 -5.95
N GLU A 496 -38.60 56.03 -5.53
CA GLU A 496 -39.56 56.78 -4.70
C GLU A 496 -40.71 57.25 -5.61
N PRO A 497 -41.96 56.80 -5.39
CA PRO A 497 -42.63 56.71 -4.09
C PRO A 497 -43.08 55.28 -3.68
N MET A 498 -42.50 54.22 -4.25
CA MET A 498 -42.96 52.83 -4.04
C MET A 498 -42.25 52.10 -2.88
N ASP A 499 -41.26 52.72 -2.22
CA ASP A 499 -40.44 52.13 -1.14
C ASP A 499 -39.94 50.70 -1.44
N LYS A 500 -39.65 50.42 -2.72
CA LYS A 500 -39.29 49.07 -3.16
C LYS A 500 -38.09 49.10 -4.11
N GLU A 501 -37.10 48.27 -3.78
CA GLU A 501 -36.02 47.91 -4.69
C GLU A 501 -36.58 47.06 -5.83
N LEU A 502 -36.35 47.51 -7.07
CA LEU A 502 -36.89 46.84 -8.25
C LEU A 502 -35.76 46.48 -9.21
N TYR A 503 -35.57 45.18 -9.43
CA TYR A 503 -34.64 44.70 -10.44
C TYR A 503 -35.21 44.94 -11.84
N PRO A 504 -34.38 45.15 -12.88
CA PRO A 504 -34.86 45.32 -14.25
C PRO A 504 -35.80 44.20 -14.74
N ALA A 505 -35.54 42.97 -14.32
CA ALA A 505 -36.40 41.82 -14.61
C ALA A 505 -37.76 41.91 -13.91
N ASP A 506 -37.80 42.41 -12.67
CA ASP A 506 -39.04 42.63 -11.92
C ASP A 506 -39.84 43.78 -12.51
N ALA A 507 -39.17 44.83 -13.00
CA ALA A 507 -39.80 45.96 -13.69
C ALA A 507 -40.47 45.47 -14.98
N GLN A 508 -39.74 44.69 -15.78
CA GLN A 508 -40.28 44.10 -17.00
C GLN A 508 -41.47 43.19 -16.71
N ARG A 509 -41.39 42.34 -15.67
CA ARG A 509 -42.51 41.45 -15.27
C ARG A 509 -43.71 42.25 -14.78
N PHE A 510 -43.49 43.28 -13.97
CA PHE A 510 -44.56 44.15 -13.48
C PHE A 510 -45.29 44.85 -14.63
N VAL A 511 -44.54 45.47 -15.55
CA VAL A 511 -45.09 46.13 -16.73
C VAL A 511 -45.87 45.15 -17.60
N LYS A 512 -45.33 43.95 -17.84
CA LYS A 512 -46.01 42.92 -18.65
C LYS A 512 -47.29 42.38 -17.99
N ASN A 513 -47.29 42.19 -16.67
CA ASN A 513 -48.45 41.66 -15.95
C ASN A 513 -49.57 42.70 -15.79
N GLU A 514 -49.23 43.98 -15.68
CA GLU A 514 -50.20 45.05 -15.55
C GLU A 514 -50.48 45.77 -16.87
N GLU A 515 -49.92 45.31 -18.00
CA GLU A 515 -50.04 45.93 -19.33
C GLU A 515 -51.49 46.26 -19.67
N HIS A 516 -52.40 45.31 -19.42
CA HIS A 516 -53.84 45.46 -19.65
C HIS A 516 -54.50 46.62 -18.89
N LYS A 517 -53.99 46.99 -17.70
CA LYS A 517 -54.53 48.09 -16.88
C LYS A 517 -54.13 49.47 -17.40
N TYR A 518 -53.03 49.56 -18.14
CA TYR A 518 -52.46 50.82 -18.60
C TYR A 518 -52.49 50.98 -20.12
N GLN A 519 -53.25 50.13 -20.83
CA GLN A 519 -53.49 50.24 -22.29
C GLN A 519 -54.12 51.57 -22.73
N TRP A 520 -54.66 52.37 -21.79
CA TRP A 520 -55.15 53.71 -22.06
C TRP A 520 -54.03 54.76 -22.20
N PHE A 521 -52.81 54.44 -21.76
CA PHE A 521 -51.62 55.30 -21.81
C PHE A 521 -50.95 55.19 -23.19
N ASN A 522 -51.51 55.89 -24.18
CA ASN A 522 -51.03 55.90 -25.57
C ASN A 522 -49.95 56.96 -25.84
N ASP A 523 -49.59 57.74 -24.83
CA ASP A 523 -48.63 58.83 -24.93
C ASP A 523 -47.23 58.31 -24.61
N PHE A 524 -46.32 58.39 -25.57
CA PHE A 524 -44.89 58.21 -25.30
C PHE A 524 -44.35 59.53 -24.74
N PRO A 525 -43.69 59.55 -23.57
CA PRO A 525 -43.04 60.76 -23.11
C PRO A 525 -42.03 61.19 -24.18
N ALA A 526 -42.05 62.46 -24.58
CA ALA A 526 -41.06 63.02 -25.49
C ALA A 526 -39.74 63.16 -24.73
N TYR A 527 -38.92 62.11 -24.74
CA TYR A 527 -37.54 62.17 -24.28
C TYR A 527 -36.62 62.34 -25.49
N GLU A 528 -35.77 63.37 -25.49
CA GLU A 528 -34.65 63.44 -26.42
C GLU A 528 -33.63 62.37 -26.00
N ILE A 529 -33.52 61.32 -26.80
CA ILE A 529 -32.44 60.35 -26.69
C ILE A 529 -31.22 60.99 -27.36
N GLU A 530 -30.20 61.34 -26.58
CA GLU A 530 -28.89 61.64 -27.14
C GLU A 530 -28.18 60.31 -27.45
N GLU A 531 -28.21 59.88 -28.72
CA GLU A 531 -27.48 58.70 -29.20
C GLU A 531 -25.97 58.93 -29.10
N LYS A 532 -25.36 58.49 -27.99
CA LYS A 532 -23.91 58.28 -27.96
C LYS A 532 -23.56 56.94 -28.61
N ARG A 533 -23.22 56.99 -29.90
CA ARG A 533 -22.63 55.86 -30.64
C ARG A 533 -21.24 55.53 -30.09
N THR A 534 -21.13 54.42 -29.36
CA THR A 534 -19.84 53.76 -29.10
C THR A 534 -19.68 52.53 -30.00
N LYS A 535 -18.46 52.34 -30.49
CA LYS A 535 -18.15 51.72 -31.79
C LYS A 535 -18.09 50.18 -31.84
N PHE A 536 -18.68 49.45 -30.90
CA PHE A 536 -18.64 47.97 -30.96
C PHE A 536 -19.94 47.35 -30.45
N GLU A 537 -20.68 46.78 -31.42
CA GLU A 537 -21.69 45.72 -31.32
C GLU A 537 -21.04 44.50 -30.60
N GLU A 538 -21.65 43.76 -29.66
CA GLU A 538 -22.97 43.13 -29.66
C GLU A 538 -23.53 43.05 -28.22
N ILE A 539 -24.71 43.64 -27.96
CA ILE A 539 -25.66 43.12 -26.98
C ILE A 539 -27.00 43.09 -27.68
N ILE A 540 -27.60 41.91 -27.73
CA ILE A 540 -28.90 41.65 -28.35
C ILE A 540 -29.95 42.52 -27.66
N LYS A 541 -30.34 43.62 -28.30
CA LYS A 541 -31.76 43.94 -28.44
C LYS A 541 -32.21 43.24 -29.72
N LEU A 542 -33.09 42.26 -29.58
CA LEU A 542 -33.76 41.62 -30.70
C LEU A 542 -34.52 42.68 -31.50
N HIS A 543 -33.93 43.15 -32.60
CA HIS A 543 -34.65 43.33 -33.86
C HIS A 543 -33.73 42.92 -35.00
N SER A 544 -34.20 41.89 -35.70
CA SER A 544 -33.61 41.20 -36.82
C SER A 544 -33.08 42.13 -37.92
N THR A 545 -31.82 41.96 -38.32
CA THR A 545 -31.44 41.43 -39.65
C THR A 545 -29.92 41.28 -39.71
N ASN A 546 -29.43 40.06 -39.49
CA ASN A 546 -28.37 39.42 -40.28
C ASN A 546 -28.28 37.96 -39.85
N ILE A 547 -28.79 37.08 -40.71
CA ILE A 547 -28.81 35.64 -40.50
C ILE A 547 -27.38 35.13 -40.73
N PRO A 548 -26.80 34.33 -39.82
CA PRO A 548 -25.51 33.69 -40.03
C PRO A 548 -25.54 32.82 -41.30
N SER A 549 -24.44 32.71 -42.03
CA SER A 549 -24.38 31.85 -43.21
C SER A 549 -24.70 30.39 -42.85
N ALA A 550 -25.20 29.61 -43.81
CA ALA A 550 -25.56 28.21 -43.60
C ALA A 550 -24.37 27.37 -43.09
N GLU A 551 -23.14 27.74 -43.46
CA GLU A 551 -21.91 27.13 -42.95
C GLU A 551 -21.71 27.45 -41.46
N SER A 552 -21.83 28.72 -41.05
CA SER A 552 -21.72 29.12 -39.63
C SER A 552 -22.82 28.54 -38.76
N LEU A 553 -24.04 28.38 -39.30
CA LEU A 553 -25.13 27.69 -38.63
C LEU A 553 -24.87 26.18 -38.52
N SER A 554 -24.30 25.56 -39.55
CA SER A 554 -23.96 24.12 -39.52
C SER A 554 -22.81 23.81 -38.56
N GLU A 555 -21.82 24.71 -38.45
CA GLU A 555 -20.69 24.59 -37.54
C GLU A 555 -21.12 24.86 -36.10
N ALA A 556 -21.96 25.87 -35.87
CA ALA A 556 -22.56 26.12 -34.56
C ALA A 556 -23.51 25.00 -34.13
N LEU A 557 -24.26 24.37 -35.05
CA LEU A 557 -25.10 23.20 -34.75
C LEU A 557 -24.27 21.94 -34.49
N LYS A 558 -23.12 21.76 -35.17
CA LYS A 558 -22.17 20.67 -34.88
C LYS A 558 -21.54 20.85 -33.51
N ILE A 559 -21.02 22.04 -33.22
CA ILE A 559 -20.42 22.37 -31.92
C ILE A 559 -21.46 22.23 -30.80
N ARG A 560 -22.70 22.68 -31.04
CA ARG A 560 -23.80 22.51 -30.09
C ARG A 560 -24.15 21.04 -29.87
N LYS A 561 -24.16 20.22 -30.93
CA LYS A 561 -24.47 18.79 -30.83
C LYS A 561 -23.33 18.00 -30.15
N ASP A 562 -22.08 18.33 -30.46
CA ASP A 562 -20.90 17.77 -29.78
C ASP A 562 -20.85 18.18 -28.30
N ILE A 563 -21.39 19.36 -27.95
CA ILE A 563 -21.55 19.83 -26.57
C ILE A 563 -22.75 19.17 -25.89
N GLU A 564 -23.89 19.00 -26.57
CA GLU A 564 -25.10 18.33 -26.06
C GLU A 564 -24.85 16.82 -25.82
N ASP A 565 -24.15 16.13 -26.72
CA ASP A 565 -23.82 14.70 -26.61
C ASP A 565 -22.82 14.41 -25.45
N ASN A 566 -22.10 15.43 -24.95
CA ASN A 566 -21.17 15.33 -23.83
C ASN A 566 -21.64 16.09 -22.56
N LEU A 567 -22.84 16.69 -22.58
CA LEU A 567 -23.41 17.44 -21.45
C LEU A 567 -24.25 16.57 -20.52
N GLU A 568 -24.83 15.47 -20.99
CA GLU A 568 -25.67 14.59 -20.13
C GLU A 568 -24.88 13.98 -18.96
N ASP A 569 -23.57 13.78 -19.11
CA ASP A 569 -22.69 13.28 -18.04
C ASP A 569 -22.35 14.34 -16.98
N LEU A 570 -22.40 15.63 -17.33
CA LEU A 570 -22.10 16.75 -16.42
C LEU A 570 -23.35 17.34 -15.76
N VAL A 571 -24.48 17.37 -16.48
CA VAL A 571 -25.74 17.96 -15.99
C VAL A 571 -26.41 17.08 -14.93
N ASN A 572 -26.16 15.76 -14.93
CA ASN A 572 -26.66 14.87 -13.89
C ASN A 572 -25.79 14.81 -12.63
N TYR A 573 -24.64 15.49 -12.60
CA TYR A 573 -23.85 15.61 -11.37
C TYR A 573 -24.37 16.77 -10.52
N LYS A 574 -25.35 16.49 -9.67
CA LYS A 574 -25.73 17.41 -8.59
C LYS A 574 -24.54 17.58 -7.64
N LEU A 575 -24.03 18.82 -7.52
CA LEU A 575 -23.18 19.18 -6.39
C LEU A 575 -23.92 18.81 -5.10
N PRO A 576 -23.27 18.12 -4.14
CA PRO A 576 -23.91 17.72 -2.89
C PRO A 576 -24.40 18.99 -2.18
N ASP A 577 -25.56 18.87 -1.52
CA ASP A 577 -26.13 19.96 -0.73
C ASP A 577 -25.07 20.49 0.26
N LEU A 578 -25.06 21.78 0.59
CA LEU A 578 -24.11 22.35 1.56
C LEU A 578 -24.19 21.64 2.92
N ASN A 579 -25.36 21.07 3.23
CA ASN A 579 -25.61 20.24 4.42
C ASN A 579 -25.08 18.80 4.31
N GLN A 580 -24.61 18.38 3.13
CA GLN A 580 -23.94 17.10 2.84
C GLN A 580 -22.42 17.26 2.71
N ILE A 581 -21.90 18.48 2.81
CA ILE A 581 -20.46 18.72 2.90
C ILE A 581 -20.01 18.25 4.27
N ILE A 582 -19.23 17.18 4.27
CA ILE A 582 -18.63 16.61 5.47
C ILE A 582 -17.87 17.68 6.25
N THR A 583 -18.21 17.79 7.53
CA THR A 583 -17.56 18.67 8.48
C THR A 583 -16.08 18.34 8.59
N LYS A 584 -15.27 19.26 9.12
CA LYS A 584 -13.84 19.00 9.37
C LYS A 584 -13.61 17.70 10.16
N ALA A 585 -14.43 17.44 11.17
CA ALA A 585 -14.35 16.21 11.97
C ALA A 585 -14.72 14.96 11.15
N GLU A 586 -15.72 15.04 10.27
CA GLU A 586 -16.07 13.94 9.36
C GLU A 586 -15.01 13.71 8.30
N PHE A 587 -14.39 14.78 7.78
CA PHE A 587 -13.25 14.69 6.86
C PHE A 587 -12.01 14.12 7.54
N GLU A 588 -11.69 14.55 8.76
CA GLU A 588 -10.60 13.98 9.56
C GLU A 588 -10.86 12.49 9.83
N LYS A 589 -12.11 12.12 10.14
CA LYS A 589 -12.51 10.72 10.29
C LYS A 589 -12.41 9.94 8.99
N ILE A 590 -12.74 10.54 7.84
CA ILE A 590 -12.56 9.92 6.51
C ILE A 590 -11.08 9.78 6.16
N ALA A 591 -10.25 10.76 6.51
CA ALA A 591 -8.80 10.73 6.30
C ALA A 591 -8.12 9.69 7.21
N GLU A 592 -8.53 9.60 8.48
CA GLU A 592 -8.12 8.52 9.40
C GLU A 592 -8.58 7.17 8.89
N ASN A 593 -9.85 7.04 8.48
CA ASN A 593 -10.34 5.80 7.89
C ASN A 593 -9.56 5.44 6.62
N LYS A 594 -9.20 6.41 5.78
CA LYS A 594 -8.38 6.18 4.59
C LYS A 594 -6.95 5.76 4.94
N TYR A 595 -6.38 6.32 6.00
CA TYR A 595 -5.07 5.93 6.53
C TYR A 595 -5.11 4.51 7.11
N GLU A 596 -6.14 4.18 7.88
CA GLU A 596 -6.37 2.84 8.41
C GLU A 596 -6.68 1.83 7.30
N ILE A 597 -7.43 2.21 6.26
CA ILE A 597 -7.64 1.39 5.06
C ILE A 597 -6.31 1.16 4.36
N ALA A 598 -5.49 2.18 4.14
CA ALA A 598 -4.18 2.03 3.50
C ALA A 598 -3.23 1.15 4.33
N LYS A 599 -3.29 1.23 5.67
CA LYS A 599 -2.53 0.35 6.57
C LYS A 599 -3.03 -1.10 6.49
N LYS A 600 -4.35 -1.31 6.45
CA LYS A 600 -4.95 -2.63 6.26
C LYS A 600 -4.69 -3.19 4.86
N GLU A 601 -4.68 -2.37 3.82
CA GLU A 601 -4.27 -2.74 2.46
C GLU A 601 -2.79 -3.15 2.43
N ALA A 602 -1.92 -2.47 3.19
CA ALA A 602 -0.53 -2.89 3.35
C ALA A 602 -0.38 -4.22 4.10
N ASP A 603 -1.22 -4.47 5.12
CA ASP A 603 -1.26 -5.76 5.82
C ASP A 603 -1.83 -6.87 4.92
N ILE A 604 -2.88 -6.61 4.13
CA ILE A 604 -3.45 -7.54 3.15
C ILE A 604 -2.44 -7.85 2.05
N ASN A 605 -1.66 -6.86 1.60
CA ASN A 605 -0.60 -7.05 0.60
C ASN A 605 0.50 -8.01 1.05
N LYS A 606 0.63 -8.32 2.35
CA LYS A 606 1.53 -9.37 2.85
C LYS A 606 1.06 -10.78 2.47
N TYR A 607 -0.26 -10.97 2.33
CA TYR A 607 -0.89 -12.25 2.02
C TYR A 607 -1.30 -12.34 0.53
N PHE A 608 -1.73 -11.20 -0.04
CA PHE A 608 -2.16 -11.06 -1.43
C PHE A 608 -1.41 -9.90 -2.10
N GLU A 609 -0.22 -10.19 -2.62
CA GLU A 609 0.64 -9.17 -3.25
C GLU A 609 -0.06 -8.51 -4.46
N GLY A 610 -0.21 -7.18 -4.41
CA GLY A 610 -0.75 -6.39 -5.51
C GLY A 610 -2.28 -6.35 -5.59
N LEU A 611 -2.98 -6.55 -4.46
CA LEU A 611 -4.44 -6.54 -4.40
C LEU A 611 -4.96 -5.10 -4.45
N GLU A 612 -5.46 -4.68 -5.62
CA GLU A 612 -6.13 -3.38 -5.81
C GLU A 612 -7.65 -3.55 -5.87
N LEU A 613 -8.39 -2.83 -5.01
CA LEU A 613 -9.85 -2.87 -4.97
C LEU A 613 -10.49 -1.93 -6.00
N LYS A 614 -11.53 -2.40 -6.68
CA LYS A 614 -12.34 -1.58 -7.60
C LYS A 614 -13.26 -0.66 -6.82
N ASN A 615 -13.41 0.57 -7.31
CA ASN A 615 -14.33 1.56 -6.75
C ASN A 615 -15.80 1.28 -7.13
N ASN A 616 -16.37 0.17 -6.66
CA ASN A 616 -17.81 -0.09 -6.70
C ASN A 616 -18.31 -0.54 -5.32
N LEU A 617 -19.04 0.35 -4.63
CA LEU A 617 -19.48 0.13 -3.25
C LEU A 617 -20.44 -1.04 -3.10
N ASP A 618 -21.33 -1.26 -4.07
CA ASP A 618 -22.34 -2.32 -3.99
C ASP A 618 -21.72 -3.69 -4.23
N ASP A 619 -20.83 -3.80 -5.22
CA ASP A 619 -20.05 -5.03 -5.43
C ASP A 619 -19.12 -5.33 -4.24
N LEU A 620 -18.52 -4.29 -3.63
CA LEU A 620 -17.68 -4.43 -2.43
C LEU A 620 -18.48 -4.92 -1.22
N LYS A 621 -19.69 -4.38 -0.99
CA LYS A 621 -20.58 -4.86 0.07
C LYS A 621 -21.05 -6.27 -0.18
N GLU A 622 -21.41 -6.60 -1.42
CA GLU A 622 -21.82 -7.93 -1.82
C GLU A 622 -20.70 -8.94 -1.62
N ALA A 623 -19.47 -8.59 -2.03
CA ALA A 623 -18.29 -9.42 -1.83
C ALA A 623 -17.98 -9.58 -0.34
N TYR A 624 -17.97 -8.50 0.45
CA TYR A 624 -17.72 -8.54 1.89
C TYR A 624 -18.72 -9.41 2.64
N ASN A 625 -20.02 -9.19 2.42
CA ASN A 625 -21.07 -9.97 3.09
C ASN A 625 -20.96 -11.45 2.74
N PHE A 626 -20.68 -11.76 1.47
CA PHE A 626 -20.51 -13.14 1.04
C PHE A 626 -19.23 -13.78 1.59
N THR A 627 -18.13 -13.03 1.71
CA THR A 627 -16.91 -13.50 2.37
C THR A 627 -17.15 -13.81 3.84
N GLN A 628 -17.91 -12.97 4.55
CA GLN A 628 -18.29 -13.23 5.95
C GLN A 628 -19.14 -14.50 6.08
N GLU A 629 -20.16 -14.65 5.22
CA GLU A 629 -21.01 -15.85 5.19
C GLU A 629 -20.17 -17.12 4.93
N VAL A 630 -19.26 -17.07 3.95
CA VAL A 630 -18.39 -18.22 3.65
C VAL A 630 -17.40 -18.48 4.78
N ASN A 631 -16.88 -17.45 5.45
CA ASN A 631 -15.95 -17.61 6.57
C ASN A 631 -16.61 -18.25 7.79
N GLU A 632 -17.84 -17.83 8.14
CA GLU A 632 -18.62 -18.46 9.21
C GLU A 632 -18.87 -19.95 8.92
N ILE A 633 -19.21 -20.27 7.66
CA ILE A 633 -19.38 -21.67 7.22
C ILE A 633 -18.04 -22.41 7.28
N TYR A 634 -16.96 -21.81 6.78
CA TYR A 634 -15.64 -22.40 6.68
C TYR A 634 -15.04 -22.70 8.07
N SER A 635 -15.16 -21.77 9.02
CA SER A 635 -14.70 -21.97 10.41
C SER A 635 -15.39 -23.15 11.09
N ASP A 636 -16.70 -23.36 10.89
CA ASP A 636 -17.42 -24.50 11.47
C ASP A 636 -17.02 -25.85 10.85
N ILE A 637 -16.56 -25.85 9.59
CA ILE A 637 -16.16 -27.08 8.89
C ILE A 637 -14.66 -27.37 8.96
N GLU A 638 -13.79 -26.36 9.04
CA GLU A 638 -12.32 -26.48 9.17
C GLU A 638 -11.90 -27.06 10.52
N GLU A 639 -12.56 -26.64 11.59
CA GLU A 639 -12.38 -27.25 12.91
C GLU A 639 -13.06 -28.64 13.04
N SER A 640 -13.47 -29.24 11.92
CA SER A 640 -14.22 -30.51 11.90
C SER A 640 -13.63 -31.52 10.92
N TRP A 641 -14.01 -32.79 11.10
CA TRP A 641 -13.69 -33.90 10.21
C TRP A 641 -14.27 -33.75 8.79
N ALA A 642 -15.22 -32.83 8.58
CA ALA A 642 -16.03 -32.79 7.37
C ALA A 642 -15.27 -32.32 6.12
N LEU A 643 -14.35 -31.36 6.25
CA LEU A 643 -13.54 -30.91 5.11
C LEU A 643 -12.59 -32.00 4.65
N GLU A 644 -11.82 -32.58 5.57
CA GLU A 644 -10.90 -33.68 5.30
C GLU A 644 -11.61 -34.86 4.61
N PHE A 645 -12.82 -35.22 5.09
CA PHE A 645 -13.62 -36.27 4.47
C PHE A 645 -13.97 -35.95 3.00
N ILE A 646 -14.44 -34.74 2.70
CA ILE A 646 -14.79 -34.34 1.32
C ILE A 646 -13.53 -34.31 0.44
N GLU A 647 -12.38 -33.90 0.98
CA GLU A 647 -11.12 -33.84 0.24
C GLU A 647 -10.59 -35.22 -0.13
N ASN A 648 -10.58 -36.15 0.81
CA ASN A 648 -10.11 -37.52 0.59
C ASN A 648 -10.99 -38.30 -0.38
N ASN A 649 -12.25 -37.89 -0.55
CA ASN A 649 -13.24 -38.58 -1.37
C ASN A 649 -13.69 -37.79 -2.62
N LYS A 650 -12.85 -36.86 -3.11
CA LYS A 650 -13.13 -36.02 -4.31
C LYS A 650 -13.55 -36.81 -5.57
N LYS A 651 -13.17 -38.07 -5.71
CA LYS A 651 -13.52 -38.93 -6.86
C LYS A 651 -14.98 -39.40 -6.85
N GLU A 652 -15.65 -39.37 -5.70
CA GLU A 652 -17.00 -39.91 -5.49
C GLU A 652 -18.06 -38.79 -5.30
N MET A 653 -17.76 -37.56 -5.71
CA MET A 653 -18.58 -36.37 -5.43
C MET A 653 -20.05 -36.49 -5.89
N ASP A 654 -20.31 -37.13 -7.03
CA ASP A 654 -21.68 -37.33 -7.54
C ASP A 654 -22.48 -38.30 -6.64
N ASN A 655 -21.82 -39.35 -6.13
CA ASN A 655 -22.42 -40.32 -5.21
C ASN A 655 -22.64 -39.70 -3.82
N ILE A 656 -21.68 -38.89 -3.36
CA ILE A 656 -21.79 -38.12 -2.11
C ILE A 656 -22.96 -37.14 -2.20
N GLU A 657 -23.10 -36.40 -3.30
CA GLU A 657 -24.20 -35.45 -3.49
C GLU A 657 -25.56 -36.10 -3.36
N LYS A 658 -25.76 -37.21 -4.09
CA LYS A 658 -27.03 -37.92 -4.11
C LYS A 658 -27.40 -38.42 -2.72
N SER A 659 -26.42 -38.95 -1.99
CA SER A 659 -26.61 -39.48 -0.63
C SER A 659 -26.89 -38.35 0.37
N LEU A 660 -26.12 -37.26 0.31
CA LEU A 660 -26.30 -36.09 1.18
C LEU A 660 -27.64 -35.40 0.95
N LYS A 661 -28.17 -35.42 -0.28
CA LYS A 661 -29.52 -34.87 -0.55
C LYS A 661 -30.59 -35.63 0.22
N GLU A 662 -30.59 -36.96 0.15
CA GLU A 662 -31.55 -37.80 0.89
C GLU A 662 -31.39 -37.65 2.41
N ILE A 663 -30.14 -37.66 2.90
CA ILE A 663 -29.82 -37.50 4.34
C ILE A 663 -30.27 -36.12 4.85
N ASN A 664 -30.01 -35.05 4.08
CA ASN A 664 -30.40 -33.70 4.46
C ASN A 664 -31.92 -33.50 4.42
N GLU A 665 -32.62 -34.09 3.45
CA GLU A 665 -34.09 -34.09 3.41
C GLU A 665 -34.70 -34.77 4.65
N LEU A 666 -34.14 -35.90 5.08
CA LEU A 666 -34.55 -36.57 6.32
C LEU A 666 -34.21 -35.73 7.55
N ASN A 667 -33.03 -35.14 7.61
CA ASN A 667 -32.62 -34.26 8.71
C ASN A 667 -33.58 -33.08 8.86
N ASN A 668 -33.92 -32.40 7.77
CA ASN A 668 -34.85 -31.27 7.79
C ASN A 668 -36.25 -31.67 8.25
N LYS A 669 -36.76 -32.83 7.81
CA LYS A 669 -38.03 -33.37 8.30
C LYS A 669 -37.96 -33.65 9.81
N MET A 670 -36.87 -34.26 10.27
CA MET A 670 -36.65 -34.52 11.68
C MET A 670 -36.57 -33.25 12.51
N GLN A 671 -35.83 -32.22 12.07
CA GLN A 671 -35.77 -30.92 12.76
C GLN A 671 -37.14 -30.26 12.85
N LYS A 672 -37.92 -30.28 11.77
CA LYS A 672 -39.27 -29.69 11.75
C LYS A 672 -40.22 -30.35 12.76
N GLU A 673 -40.10 -31.66 12.96
CA GLU A 673 -40.87 -32.35 14.02
C GLU A 673 -40.32 -32.04 15.41
N ALA A 674 -38.99 -31.98 15.57
CA ALA A 674 -38.35 -31.63 16.83
C ALA A 674 -38.62 -30.18 17.28
N GLU A 675 -38.80 -29.23 16.36
CA GLU A 675 -39.15 -27.81 16.65
C GLU A 675 -40.53 -27.64 17.30
N LYS A 676 -41.42 -28.62 17.13
CA LYS A 676 -42.75 -28.63 17.80
C LYS A 676 -42.63 -28.91 19.30
N LEU A 677 -41.46 -29.35 19.77
CA LEU A 677 -41.16 -29.60 21.18
C LEU A 677 -40.57 -28.35 21.83
N SER A 678 -41.00 -28.02 23.05
CA SER A 678 -40.31 -27.00 23.85
C SER A 678 -38.93 -27.51 24.28
N PHE A 679 -37.99 -26.58 24.47
CA PHE A 679 -36.66 -26.90 25.02
C PHE A 679 -36.72 -27.57 26.42
N THR A 680 -37.83 -27.40 27.13
CA THR A 680 -38.07 -27.96 28.47
C THR A 680 -38.87 -29.26 28.46
N ASP A 681 -39.36 -29.72 27.31
CA ASP A 681 -40.20 -30.92 27.23
C ASP A 681 -39.33 -32.19 27.35
N ASN A 682 -39.68 -33.06 28.31
CA ASN A 682 -39.08 -34.38 28.51
C ASN A 682 -40.15 -35.45 28.26
N ILE A 683 -39.90 -36.39 27.36
CA ILE A 683 -40.83 -37.45 27.00
C ILE A 683 -40.22 -38.80 27.38
N GLU A 684 -40.93 -39.56 28.21
CA GLU A 684 -40.51 -40.90 28.63
C GLU A 684 -41.45 -41.93 28.00
N LEU A 685 -40.84 -42.92 27.34
CA LEU A 685 -41.50 -44.06 26.72
C LEU A 685 -40.94 -45.34 27.35
N ASN A 686 -41.71 -46.43 27.30
CA ASN A 686 -41.24 -47.74 27.71
C ASN A 686 -40.53 -48.44 26.55
N ASP A 687 -39.28 -48.86 26.79
CA ASP A 687 -38.38 -49.52 25.82
C ASP A 687 -38.90 -50.86 25.27
N LYS A 688 -39.97 -51.42 25.85
CA LYS A 688 -40.60 -52.67 25.40
C LYS A 688 -41.23 -52.56 24.01
N TYR A 689 -41.56 -51.36 23.54
CA TYR A 689 -42.22 -51.13 22.25
C TYR A 689 -41.36 -50.21 21.38
N ASP A 690 -41.33 -50.48 20.06
CA ASP A 690 -40.64 -49.62 19.10
C ASP A 690 -41.44 -48.35 18.78
N TYR A 691 -40.77 -47.36 18.18
CA TYR A 691 -41.39 -46.07 17.87
C TYR A 691 -42.52 -46.19 16.85
N GLU A 692 -42.42 -47.12 15.90
CA GLU A 692 -43.45 -47.40 14.89
C GLU A 692 -44.73 -47.97 15.52
N SER A 693 -44.60 -48.80 16.57
CA SER A 693 -45.72 -49.24 17.38
C SER A 693 -46.32 -48.08 18.17
N TYR A 694 -45.48 -47.24 18.80
CA TYR A 694 -45.96 -46.05 19.49
C TYR A 694 -46.71 -45.08 18.57
N GLN A 695 -46.27 -44.86 17.34
CA GLN A 695 -46.96 -43.97 16.39
C GLN A 695 -48.43 -44.39 16.20
N LYS A 696 -48.66 -45.68 15.94
CA LYS A 696 -50.02 -46.23 15.81
C LYS A 696 -50.85 -46.05 17.07
N PHE A 697 -50.23 -46.22 18.23
CA PHE A 697 -50.92 -46.14 19.52
C PHE A 697 -51.27 -44.70 19.88
N ILE A 698 -50.39 -43.75 19.55
CA ILE A 698 -50.59 -42.31 19.78
C ILE A 698 -51.59 -41.71 18.80
N ASP A 699 -51.61 -42.13 17.53
CA ASP A 699 -52.62 -41.69 16.56
C ASP A 699 -54.04 -42.04 17.03
N GLN A 700 -54.21 -43.26 17.55
CA GLN A 700 -55.47 -43.70 18.14
C GLN A 700 -55.82 -42.96 19.44
N ALA A 701 -54.81 -42.56 20.23
CA ALA A 701 -55.02 -41.74 21.42
C ALA A 701 -55.46 -40.32 21.05
N LEU A 702 -54.82 -39.69 20.06
CA LEU A 702 -55.15 -38.37 19.54
C LEU A 702 -56.55 -38.31 18.93
N GLU A 703 -56.97 -39.31 18.15
CA GLU A 703 -58.32 -39.39 17.59
C GLU A 703 -59.40 -39.35 18.70
N ARG A 704 -59.10 -39.89 19.89
CA ARG A 704 -60.03 -39.86 21.02
C ARG A 704 -60.06 -38.50 21.70
N VAL A 705 -58.90 -37.87 21.86
CA VAL A 705 -58.80 -36.52 22.41
C VAL A 705 -59.55 -35.54 21.50
N ASP A 706 -59.44 -35.69 20.18
CA ASP A 706 -60.20 -34.90 19.19
C ASP A 706 -61.72 -35.08 19.26
N ASN A 707 -62.18 -36.21 19.82
CA ASN A 707 -63.58 -36.52 20.03
C ASN A 707 -64.04 -36.27 21.48
N ASP A 708 -63.32 -35.45 22.25
CA ASP A 708 -63.56 -35.13 23.67
C ASP A 708 -63.66 -36.36 24.60
N LYS A 709 -62.96 -37.45 24.25
CA LYS A 709 -62.93 -38.70 25.03
C LYS A 709 -61.61 -38.81 25.78
N ASN A 710 -61.69 -39.22 27.04
CA ASN A 710 -60.49 -39.45 27.85
C ASN A 710 -59.62 -40.57 27.22
N PRO A 711 -58.36 -40.27 26.85
CA PRO A 711 -57.45 -41.23 26.20
C PRO A 711 -57.02 -42.36 27.15
N TRP A 712 -57.17 -42.16 28.46
CA TRP A 712 -56.86 -43.11 29.54
C TRP A 712 -58.04 -43.99 29.96
N ASN A 713 -59.27 -43.64 29.55
CA ASN A 713 -60.46 -44.32 30.04
C ASN A 713 -60.63 -45.71 29.40
N THR A 714 -60.38 -46.73 30.21
CA THR A 714 -60.23 -48.14 29.87
C THR A 714 -61.52 -48.91 29.61
N LEU A 715 -62.71 -48.31 29.83
CA LEU A 715 -63.99 -49.01 29.72
C LEU A 715 -64.53 -49.14 28.28
N SER A 716 -64.14 -48.29 27.33
CA SER A 716 -64.57 -48.40 25.92
C SER A 716 -63.51 -49.04 25.00
N LEU A 717 -62.51 -49.70 25.58
CA LEU A 717 -61.24 -50.08 24.92
C LEU A 717 -61.08 -51.60 24.77
N PHE A 718 -62.07 -52.40 25.17
CA PHE A 718 -61.95 -53.86 25.22
C PHE A 718 -62.20 -54.59 23.90
N GLY A 719 -62.63 -53.89 22.84
CA GLY A 719 -62.83 -54.51 21.51
C GLY A 719 -61.73 -54.24 20.48
N LEU A 720 -60.95 -53.16 20.64
CA LEU A 720 -60.12 -52.62 19.55
C LEU A 720 -58.62 -52.51 19.87
N LEU A 721 -58.22 -52.49 21.15
CA LEU A 721 -56.80 -52.39 21.51
C LEU A 721 -56.32 -53.61 22.31
N ASP A 722 -55.20 -54.17 21.91
CA ASP A 722 -54.61 -55.35 22.54
C ASP A 722 -54.02 -55.01 23.94
N LYS A 723 -53.62 -56.05 24.67
CA LYS A 723 -53.09 -55.91 26.04
C LYS A 723 -51.79 -55.09 26.07
N GLY A 724 -50.98 -55.14 25.01
CA GLY A 724 -49.73 -54.41 24.90
C GLY A 724 -49.92 -52.92 24.61
N GLN A 725 -50.87 -52.57 23.75
CA GLN A 725 -51.25 -51.20 23.43
C GLN A 725 -51.70 -50.40 24.65
N LYS A 726 -52.50 -51.05 25.51
CA LYS A 726 -52.96 -50.48 26.78
C LYS A 726 -51.81 -50.20 27.76
N GLU A 727 -50.81 -51.07 27.74
CA GLU A 727 -49.62 -50.95 28.59
C GLU A 727 -48.71 -49.82 28.06
N ALA A 728 -48.51 -49.75 26.75
CA ALA A 728 -47.69 -48.75 26.07
C ALA A 728 -48.22 -47.31 26.27
N ILE A 729 -49.52 -47.09 26.04
CA ILE A 729 -50.12 -45.75 26.23
C ILE A 729 -49.96 -45.31 27.68
N LYS A 730 -50.25 -46.19 28.65
CA LYS A 730 -50.12 -45.91 30.10
C LYS A 730 -48.70 -45.66 30.58
N SER A 731 -47.68 -46.05 29.82
CA SER A 731 -46.28 -45.76 30.16
C SER A 731 -45.78 -44.42 29.65
N VAL A 732 -46.49 -43.75 28.74
CA VAL A 732 -46.06 -42.45 28.20
C VAL A 732 -46.11 -41.38 29.28
N ARG A 733 -45.04 -40.62 29.45
CA ARG A 733 -45.02 -39.41 30.28
C ARG A 733 -44.51 -38.22 29.48
N LEU A 734 -45.11 -37.05 29.68
CA LEU A 734 -44.59 -35.76 29.28
C LEU A 734 -44.31 -34.96 30.56
N ASN A 735 -43.07 -34.56 30.78
CA ASN A 735 -42.61 -33.87 31.99
C ASN A 735 -42.98 -34.61 33.29
N GLN A 736 -42.83 -35.93 33.30
CA GLN A 736 -43.18 -36.85 34.40
C GLN A 736 -44.70 -37.02 34.67
N GLU A 737 -45.56 -36.36 33.88
CA GLU A 737 -47.01 -36.43 34.01
C GLU A 737 -47.65 -37.16 32.83
N LEU A 738 -48.90 -37.60 33.00
CA LEU A 738 -49.70 -38.17 31.92
C LEU A 738 -50.18 -37.04 31.00
N PRO A 739 -50.02 -37.12 29.67
CA PRO A 739 -50.55 -36.11 28.76
C PRO A 739 -52.09 -36.02 28.84
N GLU A 740 -52.60 -34.86 29.27
CA GLU A 740 -54.05 -34.60 29.39
C GLU A 740 -54.60 -33.70 28.29
N THR A 741 -53.76 -32.85 27.70
CA THR A 741 -54.16 -31.89 26.66
C THR A 741 -53.86 -32.41 25.27
N LYS A 742 -54.67 -31.98 24.28
CA LYS A 742 -54.42 -32.23 22.86
C LYS A 742 -52.99 -31.82 22.46
N GLU A 743 -52.56 -30.65 22.90
CA GLU A 743 -51.20 -30.14 22.69
C GLU A 743 -50.12 -31.09 23.25
N GLY A 744 -50.34 -31.66 24.44
CA GLY A 744 -49.40 -32.62 25.03
C GLY A 744 -49.26 -33.90 24.21
N TRP A 745 -50.37 -34.42 23.66
CA TRP A 745 -50.34 -35.59 22.78
C TRP A 745 -49.73 -35.27 21.40
N GLU A 746 -49.98 -34.08 20.85
CA GLU A 746 -49.36 -33.62 19.61
C GLU A 746 -47.83 -33.49 19.75
N LYS A 747 -47.34 -33.03 20.91
CA LYS A 747 -45.90 -33.02 21.22
C LYS A 747 -45.31 -34.43 21.28
N ILE A 748 -45.98 -35.36 21.94
CA ILE A 748 -45.53 -36.76 22.00
C ILE A 748 -45.49 -37.39 20.60
N LYS A 749 -46.51 -37.12 19.78
CA LYS A 749 -46.54 -37.56 18.38
C LYS A 749 -45.34 -36.98 17.61
N ALA A 750 -45.08 -35.68 17.72
CA ALA A 750 -43.94 -35.03 17.07
C ALA A 750 -42.59 -35.63 17.52
N TYR A 751 -42.44 -35.97 18.81
CA TYR A 751 -41.25 -36.67 19.31
C TYR A 751 -41.08 -38.06 18.70
N ILE A 752 -42.15 -38.86 18.65
CA ILE A 752 -42.11 -40.20 18.05
C ILE A 752 -41.81 -40.12 16.56
N GLU A 753 -42.48 -39.21 15.84
CA GLU A 753 -42.23 -38.98 14.42
C GLU A 753 -40.78 -38.54 14.17
N SER A 754 -40.25 -37.62 15.00
CA SER A 754 -38.84 -37.26 14.96
C SER A 754 -37.92 -38.46 15.19
N LYS A 755 -38.23 -39.37 16.12
CA LYS A 755 -37.41 -40.56 16.39
C LYS A 755 -37.49 -41.62 15.29
N ILE A 756 -38.64 -41.78 14.64
CA ILE A 756 -38.79 -42.66 13.46
C ILE A 756 -37.93 -42.12 12.32
N ILE A 757 -38.02 -40.82 12.04
CA ILE A 757 -37.21 -40.19 10.99
C ILE A 757 -35.71 -40.28 11.35
N GLN A 758 -35.34 -40.10 12.62
CA GLN A 758 -33.95 -40.27 13.09
C GLN A 758 -33.44 -41.68 12.85
N LYS A 759 -34.26 -42.72 13.08
CA LYS A 759 -33.90 -44.12 12.81
C LYS A 759 -33.66 -44.38 11.32
N GLU A 760 -34.52 -43.86 10.45
CA GLU A 760 -34.33 -43.94 9.00
C GLU A 760 -33.06 -43.20 8.57
N LEU A 761 -32.82 -42.02 9.15
CA LEU A 761 -31.63 -41.22 8.90
C LEU A 761 -30.35 -41.95 9.32
N ILE A 762 -30.33 -42.60 10.49
CA ILE A 762 -29.19 -43.38 10.98
C ILE A 762 -28.87 -44.51 9.99
N VAL A 763 -29.87 -45.26 9.53
CA VAL A 763 -29.66 -46.31 8.53
C VAL A 763 -29.05 -45.74 7.24
N LYS A 764 -29.52 -44.58 6.79
CA LYS A 764 -28.95 -43.91 5.61
C LYS A 764 -27.54 -43.40 5.85
N TRP A 765 -27.27 -42.87 7.04
CA TRP A 765 -25.96 -42.39 7.47
C TRP A 765 -24.93 -43.53 7.58
N ASP A 766 -25.31 -44.66 8.18
CA ASP A 766 -24.44 -45.83 8.34
C ASP A 766 -24.12 -46.47 7.00
N ASN A 767 -25.12 -46.58 6.10
CA ASN A 767 -24.90 -47.04 4.74
C ASN A 767 -24.02 -46.07 3.94
N PHE A 768 -24.19 -44.76 4.15
CA PHE A 768 -23.34 -43.75 3.55
C PHE A 768 -21.90 -43.90 4.03
N ALA A 769 -21.69 -44.02 5.35
CA ALA A 769 -20.37 -44.21 5.95
C ALA A 769 -19.71 -45.51 5.49
N ALA A 770 -20.44 -46.62 5.43
CA ALA A 770 -19.91 -47.93 5.06
C ALA A 770 -19.29 -48.00 3.65
N ASN A 771 -19.60 -47.05 2.76
CA ASN A 771 -19.02 -47.00 1.41
C ASN A 771 -17.61 -46.41 1.36
N PHE A 772 -17.09 -45.89 2.48
CA PHE A 772 -15.78 -45.24 2.56
C PHE A 772 -14.89 -45.97 3.58
N ILE A 773 -13.63 -46.26 3.19
CA ILE A 773 -12.74 -47.20 3.92
C ILE A 773 -11.96 -46.50 5.06
N ASP A 774 -11.71 -45.19 4.97
CA ASP A 774 -10.94 -44.39 5.95
C ASP A 774 -11.84 -43.41 6.74
N ASN A 775 -12.76 -43.94 7.56
CA ASN A 775 -13.82 -43.13 8.17
C ASN A 775 -13.44 -42.46 9.50
N ASN A 776 -13.20 -41.14 9.45
CA ASN A 776 -13.36 -40.24 10.61
C ASN A 776 -14.80 -39.69 10.75
N LEU A 777 -15.81 -40.37 10.19
CA LEU A 777 -17.21 -39.95 10.27
C LEU A 777 -17.79 -40.19 11.69
N PRO A 778 -18.52 -39.23 12.29
CA PRO A 778 -19.16 -39.42 13.58
C PRO A 778 -20.27 -40.46 13.54
N GLU A 779 -20.33 -41.26 14.60
CA GLU A 779 -21.44 -42.17 14.84
C GLU A 779 -22.68 -41.38 15.30
N ILE A 780 -23.84 -41.65 14.68
CA ILE A 780 -25.13 -41.05 15.07
C ILE A 780 -25.93 -42.10 15.82
N LYS A 781 -26.29 -41.80 17.07
CA LYS A 781 -27.04 -42.74 17.92
C LYS A 781 -28.51 -42.32 18.04
N ILE A 782 -29.40 -43.27 18.30
CA ILE A 782 -30.83 -42.99 18.44
C ILE A 782 -31.12 -42.12 19.67
N GLU A 783 -30.25 -42.15 20.68
CA GLU A 783 -30.32 -41.33 21.89
C GLU A 783 -29.88 -39.88 21.64
N ASP A 784 -29.19 -39.60 20.53
CA ASP A 784 -28.71 -38.26 20.23
C ASP A 784 -29.89 -37.30 20.04
N LYS A 785 -29.76 -36.10 20.59
CA LYS A 785 -30.74 -35.03 20.41
C LYS A 785 -30.73 -34.56 18.96
N ALA A 786 -31.89 -34.19 18.42
CA ALA A 786 -32.04 -33.69 17.05
C ALA A 786 -31.02 -32.57 16.71
N LYS A 787 -30.72 -31.67 17.64
CA LYS A 787 -29.69 -30.62 17.47
C LYS A 787 -28.27 -31.17 17.24
N LYS A 788 -27.89 -32.25 17.92
CA LYS A 788 -26.56 -32.87 17.75
C LYS A 788 -26.46 -33.54 16.38
N VAL A 789 -27.51 -34.27 15.99
CA VAL A 789 -27.62 -34.89 14.66
C VAL A 789 -27.57 -33.81 13.56
N ASN A 790 -28.28 -32.69 13.76
CA ASN A 790 -28.25 -31.55 12.84
C ASN A 790 -26.84 -31.02 12.63
N SER A 791 -26.08 -30.85 13.72
CA SER A 791 -24.72 -30.32 13.67
C SER A 791 -23.79 -31.22 12.87
N ILE A 792 -23.89 -32.55 13.05
CA ILE A 792 -23.08 -33.53 12.30
C ILE A 792 -23.39 -33.46 10.80
N ILE A 793 -24.68 -33.45 10.44
CA ILE A 793 -25.12 -33.46 9.04
C ILE A 793 -24.83 -32.13 8.36
N ASN A 794 -25.07 -31.01 9.04
CA ASN A 794 -24.78 -29.69 8.48
C ASN A 794 -23.29 -29.50 8.20
N LYS A 795 -22.39 -30.03 9.05
CA LYS A 795 -20.94 -29.92 8.80
C LYS A 795 -20.53 -30.57 7.47
N ILE A 796 -21.00 -31.78 7.18
CA ILE A 796 -20.68 -32.46 5.90
C ILE A 796 -21.42 -31.85 4.70
N VAL A 797 -22.66 -31.41 4.87
CA VAL A 797 -23.41 -30.70 3.82
C VAL A 797 -22.74 -29.38 3.48
N ASN A 798 -22.30 -28.63 4.49
CA ASN A 798 -21.58 -27.37 4.34
C ASN A 798 -20.20 -27.59 3.71
N ALA A 799 -19.44 -28.59 4.15
CA ALA A 799 -18.16 -28.94 3.53
C ALA A 799 -18.31 -29.34 2.06
N PHE A 800 -19.35 -30.12 1.74
CA PHE A 800 -19.68 -30.49 0.37
C PHE A 800 -20.04 -29.25 -0.48
N ASN A 801 -20.94 -28.38 0.02
CA ASN A 801 -21.36 -27.16 -0.68
C ASN A 801 -20.22 -26.16 -0.84
N TYR A 802 -19.32 -26.09 0.15
CA TYR A 802 -18.12 -25.28 0.11
C TYR A 802 -17.23 -25.67 -1.07
N ASN A 803 -16.91 -26.95 -1.17
CA ASN A 803 -16.06 -27.49 -2.23
C ASN A 803 -16.75 -27.43 -3.61
N LYS A 804 -18.04 -27.76 -3.67
CA LYS A 804 -18.82 -27.81 -4.92
C LYS A 804 -19.06 -26.43 -5.54
N SER A 805 -19.45 -25.43 -4.74
CA SER A 805 -20.02 -24.19 -5.27
C SER A 805 -19.54 -22.92 -4.57
N LEU A 806 -19.57 -22.86 -3.23
CA LEU A 806 -19.33 -21.58 -2.51
C LEU A 806 -17.92 -21.04 -2.76
N LYS A 807 -16.91 -21.92 -2.82
CA LYS A 807 -15.53 -21.54 -3.16
C LYS A 807 -15.42 -20.85 -4.52
N ASN A 808 -16.10 -21.37 -5.54
CA ASN A 808 -16.12 -20.78 -6.88
C ASN A 808 -16.92 -19.48 -6.93
N GLN A 809 -18.04 -19.41 -6.22
CA GLN A 809 -18.85 -18.18 -6.12
C GLN A 809 -18.09 -17.06 -5.41
N LEU A 810 -17.36 -17.40 -4.33
CA LEU A 810 -16.53 -16.45 -3.59
C LEU A 810 -15.43 -15.90 -4.50
N LYS A 811 -14.74 -16.78 -5.22
CA LYS A 811 -13.77 -16.39 -6.24
C LYS A 811 -14.36 -15.46 -7.29
N MET A 812 -15.57 -15.74 -7.80
CA MET A 812 -16.23 -14.88 -8.77
C MET A 812 -16.55 -13.50 -8.19
N LYS A 813 -17.07 -13.43 -6.96
CA LYS A 813 -17.38 -12.17 -6.28
C LYS A 813 -16.12 -11.36 -5.95
N LEU A 814 -15.06 -11.99 -5.47
CA LEU A 814 -13.77 -11.33 -5.23
C LEU A 814 -13.13 -10.82 -6.54
N ASN A 815 -13.20 -11.57 -7.64
CA ASN A 815 -12.73 -11.12 -8.95
C ASN A 815 -13.51 -9.92 -9.50
N LYS A 816 -14.79 -9.75 -9.10
CA LYS A 816 -15.55 -8.55 -9.48
C LYS A 816 -14.97 -7.30 -8.83
N VAL A 817 -14.42 -7.41 -7.63
CA VAL A 817 -13.96 -6.26 -6.83
C VAL A 817 -12.43 -6.09 -6.79
N ILE A 818 -11.64 -6.99 -7.38
CA ILE A 818 -10.16 -6.90 -7.40
C ILE A 818 -9.64 -6.68 -8.83
N TYR A 819 -8.66 -5.79 -9.02
CA TYR A 819 -7.92 -5.59 -10.27
C TYR A 819 -6.83 -6.66 -10.48
N GLY A 820 -6.55 -7.05 -11.73
CA GLY A 820 -5.43 -7.96 -12.07
C GLY A 820 -5.74 -9.47 -12.07
N SER A 821 -6.99 -9.87 -12.28
CA SER A 821 -7.45 -11.25 -12.06
C SER A 821 -6.95 -12.27 -13.09
N GLY A 822 -6.38 -13.36 -12.57
CA GLY A 822 -6.22 -14.59 -13.33
C GLY A 822 -5.66 -15.76 -12.53
N LYS A 823 -4.43 -15.62 -11.99
CA LYS A 823 -3.69 -16.76 -11.40
C LYS A 823 -3.27 -16.61 -9.93
N ILE A 824 -2.98 -15.40 -9.46
CA ILE A 824 -2.40 -15.19 -8.11
C ILE A 824 -3.41 -15.48 -7.00
N ILE A 825 -4.65 -15.00 -7.17
CA ILE A 825 -5.73 -15.17 -6.19
C ILE A 825 -6.10 -16.65 -6.01
N LEU A 826 -5.93 -17.50 -7.04
CA LEU A 826 -6.31 -18.91 -7.01
C LEU A 826 -5.46 -19.77 -6.08
N ASN A 827 -4.14 -19.60 -6.11
CA ASN A 827 -3.22 -20.44 -5.36
C ASN A 827 -3.09 -19.98 -3.89
N ASN A 828 -3.28 -18.68 -3.62
CA ASN A 828 -3.14 -18.14 -2.26
C ASN A 828 -4.44 -18.19 -1.45
N LEU A 829 -5.62 -18.15 -2.09
CA LEU A 829 -6.90 -18.33 -1.39
C LEU A 829 -6.97 -19.67 -0.64
N GLU A 830 -6.41 -20.74 -1.20
CA GLU A 830 -6.44 -22.06 -0.54
C GLU A 830 -5.48 -22.19 0.64
N LYS A 831 -4.37 -21.44 0.63
CA LYS A 831 -3.34 -21.49 1.68
C LYS A 831 -3.59 -20.54 2.85
N GLU A 832 -4.29 -19.44 2.59
CA GLU A 832 -4.42 -18.31 3.53
C GLU A 832 -5.87 -18.06 3.95
N PHE A 833 -6.80 -18.98 3.66
CA PHE A 833 -8.24 -18.77 3.93
C PHE A 833 -8.53 -18.48 5.42
N THR A 834 -7.80 -19.12 6.33
CA THR A 834 -7.89 -18.90 7.78
C THR A 834 -7.38 -17.52 8.22
N ASN A 835 -6.56 -16.86 7.39
CA ASN A 835 -6.01 -15.52 7.63
C ASN A 835 -6.82 -14.39 6.95
N ILE A 836 -7.76 -14.71 6.06
CA ILE A 836 -8.74 -13.79 5.44
C ILE A 836 -9.85 -13.45 6.44
#